data_AF-F2IET0-F1
#
_entry.id   AF-F2IET0-F1
#
_cell.length_a   1.000
_cell.length_b   1.000
_cell.length_c   1.000
_cell.angle_alpha   90.00
_cell.angle_beta   90.00
_cell.angle_gamma   90.00
#
_symmetry.space_group_name_H-M   'P 1'
#
loop_
_entity.id
_entity.type
_entity.pdbx_description
1 polymer ?
#
loop_
_entity_poly.entity_id
_entity_poly.type
_entity_poly.pdbx_seq_one_letter_code
_entity_poly.pdbx_strand_id
1 'polypeptide(L)'
;MKNLINYLFVLLPFGTVFASSHREAPLIANDPLADNTDLYAFRSPNDPNTITIIANYVPLQVPHGGPNYYSFGENIRYEIHIENDGTAGDDITYRFTFSQTNEDPTTFFDIRLGAENHKTTYLMERSINGGAFTTVIAAGEVPPPNIGPRSIDNPVLGVGDSYSNLMSAAIETTGSNEKVFCGSTDDPFFVDLGGIFDLGDAPRQNGGTPDDGLKCLNVSSIALQIPISLLQKNGQPVSAAANILDSDYIIGVWASASRQETRTLNPATGAFAESGNWIQVSRLGMPLTNEAVNPVGQKDEWNSRTPYNENPIMEDNFCNPELALYMDDDLFGGAVPAFAPLRIQRNSLQSFDFGNTHDGLWPLRATNAGAGTAIDTNLFGNYLLRQGKPRSVDILPIFHTGVPNLAPYQLATGKNGNPLAVGKPFINNFLPIFGDMLRLNMAVPVTPRNDPNFSSLGLISAAVLGLTQAPYNTTANLEFIPNMDGFPNGRRLEDDVTRIELQAVGGAVLAAIGLWYDDYTAGDPNPVTTDLLDVLTYSTGVNANDVPFTTTFPYVAAPHRGTDNCLGKPYNYTQPAILPGSTTAGIAENTVNAEKYAIKAYPNPFASSVNFEYNLDADAQVEIRLFTLSGQQVGVVLSNTNQASGKHTETFNTSNLVNGVYYARVSIKGSKGKATKLVKVVKS
;
A
#
# COMPACT_ATOMS: atom_id res chain seq x y z
N MET A 1 -60.61 0.18 -27.30
CA MET A 1 -59.64 0.85 -28.19
C MET A 1 -58.64 1.56 -27.31
N LYS A 2 -57.47 0.97 -27.15
CA LYS A 2 -56.18 1.45 -27.70
C LYS A 2 -55.61 2.62 -26.87
N ASN A 3 -54.38 2.64 -26.37
CA ASN A 3 -53.24 1.73 -26.32
C ASN A 3 -52.23 2.42 -25.38
N LEU A 4 -51.58 1.65 -24.49
CA LEU A 4 -50.13 1.58 -24.28
C LEU A 4 -49.27 2.86 -24.45
N ILE A 5 -48.47 3.20 -23.43
CA ILE A 5 -47.11 3.82 -23.44
C ILE A 5 -46.84 4.22 -21.97
N ASN A 6 -45.72 3.99 -21.30
CA ASN A 6 -44.62 3.03 -21.36
C ASN A 6 -44.01 3.12 -19.96
N TYR A 7 -43.73 1.99 -19.32
CA TYR A 7 -42.82 1.96 -18.18
C TYR A 7 -41.44 2.38 -18.70
N LEU A 8 -40.91 3.49 -18.20
CA LEU A 8 -39.48 3.76 -18.30
C LEU A 8 -38.86 3.40 -16.95
N PHE A 9 -38.59 2.10 -16.78
CA PHE A 9 -37.52 1.66 -15.89
C PHE A 9 -36.22 2.18 -16.50
N VAL A 10 -35.68 3.27 -15.95
CA VAL A 10 -34.26 3.59 -16.13
C VAL A 10 -33.52 2.66 -15.16
N LEU A 11 -33.27 1.44 -15.63
CA LEU A 11 -32.13 0.66 -15.15
C LEU A 11 -30.89 1.40 -15.65
N LEU A 12 -30.25 2.17 -14.77
CA LEU A 12 -28.86 2.60 -14.96
C LEU A 12 -27.96 1.41 -14.60
N PRO A 13 -27.24 0.81 -15.57
CA PRO A 13 -26.17 -0.09 -15.25
C PRO A 13 -24.93 0.73 -14.86
N PHE A 14 -24.28 0.29 -13.79
CA PHE A 14 -22.84 0.35 -13.56
C PHE A 14 -22.12 1.70 -13.67
N GLY A 15 -21.65 2.10 -12.50
CA GLY A 15 -20.38 2.78 -12.32
C GLY A 15 -20.06 2.78 -10.84
N THR A 16 -19.53 1.68 -10.30
CA THR A 16 -18.73 1.79 -9.07
C THR A 16 -17.57 2.69 -9.43
N VAL A 17 -17.64 3.94 -8.99
CA VAL A 17 -16.53 4.88 -9.08
C VAL A 17 -15.48 4.32 -8.13
N PHE A 18 -14.31 3.95 -8.66
CA PHE A 18 -13.17 3.55 -7.83
C PHE A 18 -12.64 4.81 -7.15
N ALA A 19 -13.13 5.07 -5.95
CA ALA A 19 -12.61 6.08 -5.06
C ALA A 19 -11.36 5.55 -4.35
N SER A 20 -10.24 6.29 -4.35
CA SER A 20 -9.23 6.19 -3.28
C SER A 20 -8.16 7.29 -3.33
N SER A 21 -7.45 7.49 -2.20
CA SER A 21 -6.14 8.15 -2.07
C SER A 21 -5.04 7.51 -2.93
N HIS A 22 -5.36 6.36 -3.51
CA HIS A 22 -4.58 5.59 -4.44
C HIS A 22 -5.25 5.74 -5.81
N ARG A 23 -4.50 6.12 -6.85
CA ARG A 23 -5.04 6.56 -8.17
C ARG A 23 -5.59 7.98 -8.11
N GLU A 24 -4.89 8.83 -7.39
CA GLU A 24 -5.30 10.17 -6.98
C GLU A 24 -5.42 11.15 -8.15
N ALA A 25 -4.68 10.92 -9.25
CA ALA A 25 -4.71 11.73 -10.47
C ALA A 25 -5.21 10.94 -11.70
N PRO A 26 -5.87 11.58 -12.69
CA PRO A 26 -6.37 10.90 -13.88
C PRO A 26 -5.34 10.08 -14.68
N LEU A 27 -4.11 10.59 -14.83
CA LEU A 27 -3.06 9.84 -15.56
C LEU A 27 -2.53 8.68 -14.73
N ILE A 28 -2.27 8.88 -13.44
CA ILE A 28 -1.72 7.82 -12.59
C ILE A 28 -2.73 6.69 -12.34
N ALA A 29 -4.02 7.01 -12.36
CA ALA A 29 -5.09 6.02 -12.32
C ALA A 29 -5.05 5.01 -13.49
N ASN A 30 -4.35 5.35 -14.58
CA ASN A 30 -4.09 4.49 -15.74
C ASN A 30 -2.66 3.92 -15.77
N ASP A 31 -1.80 4.30 -14.82
CA ASP A 31 -0.45 3.77 -14.65
C ASP A 31 -0.20 3.36 -13.17
N PRO A 32 -0.90 2.31 -12.68
CA PRO A 32 -0.88 1.93 -11.27
C PRO A 32 0.51 1.49 -10.78
N LEU A 33 1.44 1.13 -11.68
CA LEU A 33 2.79 0.75 -11.27
C LEU A 33 3.62 1.95 -10.80
N ALA A 34 3.32 3.15 -11.29
CA ALA A 34 4.01 4.39 -10.93
C ALA A 34 3.28 5.19 -9.84
N ASP A 35 2.14 4.68 -9.36
CA ASP A 35 1.28 5.32 -8.38
C ASP A 35 1.95 5.32 -7.00
N ASN A 36 2.38 6.50 -6.54
CA ASN A 36 2.93 6.73 -5.21
C ASN A 36 1.77 6.98 -4.24
N THR A 37 1.54 6.06 -3.32
CA THR A 37 0.31 6.04 -2.54
C THR A 37 0.47 6.71 -1.18
N ASP A 38 1.60 6.48 -0.53
CA ASP A 38 1.89 7.01 0.80
C ASP A 38 3.38 7.23 1.03
N LEU A 39 3.69 8.22 1.85
CA LEU A 39 5.02 8.45 2.40
C LEU A 39 4.93 8.56 3.92
N TYR A 40 5.80 7.82 4.60
CA TYR A 40 5.99 7.85 6.05
C TYR A 40 7.44 8.23 6.35
N ALA A 41 7.66 9.08 7.34
CA ALA A 41 8.98 9.44 7.83
C ALA A 41 8.90 9.67 9.33
N PHE A 42 9.53 8.80 10.12
CA PHE A 42 9.44 8.85 11.57
C PHE A 42 10.72 8.35 12.23
N ARG A 43 10.98 8.82 13.45
CA ARG A 43 12.09 8.31 14.25
C ARG A 43 11.81 6.86 14.67
N SER A 44 12.75 5.96 14.41
CA SER A 44 12.59 4.52 14.63
C SER A 44 12.30 4.18 16.11
N PRO A 45 11.18 3.51 16.44
CA PRO A 45 10.84 3.21 17.83
C PRO A 45 11.80 2.30 18.58
N ASN A 46 12.38 1.30 17.92
CA ASN A 46 13.31 0.36 18.54
C ASN A 46 14.79 0.69 18.31
N ASP A 47 15.11 1.68 17.46
CA ASP A 47 16.45 2.27 17.32
C ASP A 47 16.36 3.80 17.14
N PRO A 48 16.26 4.56 18.26
CA PRO A 48 16.06 5.99 18.22
C PRO A 48 17.23 6.80 17.64
N ASN A 49 18.33 6.18 17.23
CA ASN A 49 19.41 6.86 16.50
C ASN A 49 19.20 6.86 14.98
N THR A 50 18.08 6.30 14.53
CA THR A 50 17.75 6.15 13.11
C THR A 50 16.38 6.75 12.79
N ILE A 51 16.21 7.13 11.53
CA ILE A 51 14.93 7.50 10.93
C ILE A 51 14.48 6.38 10.03
N THR A 52 13.18 6.07 10.05
CA THR A 52 12.55 5.20 9.09
C THR A 52 11.77 6.02 8.07
N ILE A 53 12.01 5.74 6.79
CA ILE A 53 11.26 6.31 5.67
C ILE A 53 10.63 5.14 4.91
N ILE A 54 9.34 5.23 4.62
CA ILE A 54 8.61 4.21 3.86
C ILE A 54 7.83 4.92 2.75
N ALA A 55 8.14 4.58 1.50
CA ALA A 55 7.38 5.02 0.34
C ALA A 55 6.61 3.83 -0.22
N ASN A 56 5.29 3.96 -0.28
CA ASN A 56 4.40 2.95 -0.81
C ASN A 56 4.02 3.26 -2.26
N TYR A 57 3.95 2.20 -3.06
CA TYR A 57 3.62 2.22 -4.47
C TYR A 57 2.70 1.05 -4.82
N VAL A 58 2.12 1.08 -6.02
CA VAL A 58 1.35 -0.04 -6.58
C VAL A 58 0.18 -0.41 -5.65
N PRO A 59 -0.89 0.38 -5.68
CA PRO A 59 -1.98 0.28 -4.72
C PRO A 59 -2.91 -0.92 -4.92
N LEU A 60 -3.79 -1.14 -3.93
CA LEU A 60 -5.00 -1.97 -4.05
C LEU A 60 -4.69 -3.40 -4.55
N GLN A 61 -3.59 -3.99 -4.07
CA GLN A 61 -3.16 -5.30 -4.52
C GLN A 61 -4.03 -6.38 -3.87
N VAL A 62 -4.93 -6.96 -4.65
CA VAL A 62 -5.72 -8.09 -4.14
C VAL A 62 -4.82 -9.33 -3.96
N PRO A 63 -4.81 -9.99 -2.79
CA PRO A 63 -3.88 -11.09 -2.52
C PRO A 63 -4.01 -12.29 -3.47
N HIS A 64 -5.19 -12.49 -4.04
CA HIS A 64 -5.50 -13.56 -4.99
C HIS A 64 -5.48 -13.09 -6.46
N GLY A 65 -4.75 -12.01 -6.76
CA GLY A 65 -4.70 -11.35 -8.07
C GLY A 65 -3.94 -12.08 -9.18
N GLY A 66 -3.61 -13.37 -9.01
CA GLY A 66 -2.90 -14.17 -10.02
C GLY A 66 -3.68 -14.34 -11.33
N PRO A 67 -3.06 -14.93 -12.38
CA PRO A 67 -1.80 -15.67 -12.36
C PRO A 67 -0.53 -14.81 -12.47
N ASN A 68 -0.65 -13.52 -12.79
CA ASN A 68 0.45 -12.55 -12.73
C ASN A 68 0.19 -11.63 -11.56
N TYR A 69 1.06 -11.66 -10.56
CA TYR A 69 0.90 -10.88 -9.35
C TYR A 69 1.46 -9.46 -9.52
N TYR A 70 1.09 -8.59 -8.59
CA TYR A 70 1.61 -7.23 -8.50
C TYR A 70 3.11 -7.23 -8.26
N SER A 71 3.81 -6.26 -8.81
CA SER A 71 5.27 -6.11 -8.69
C SER A 71 5.68 -4.65 -8.90
N PHE A 72 6.90 -4.30 -8.52
CA PHE A 72 7.51 -3.06 -8.98
C PHE A 72 7.80 -3.15 -10.48
N GLY A 73 7.43 -2.11 -11.24
CA GLY A 73 7.73 -2.03 -12.67
C GLY A 73 9.23 -1.88 -12.98
N GLU A 74 9.74 -2.68 -13.93
CA GLU A 74 11.15 -2.65 -14.38
C GLU A 74 11.52 -1.37 -15.16
N ASN A 75 10.51 -0.64 -15.63
CA ASN A 75 10.63 0.53 -16.46
C ASN A 75 10.12 1.80 -15.76
N ILE A 76 10.26 1.81 -14.43
CA ILE A 76 9.99 2.94 -13.56
C ILE A 76 11.25 3.22 -12.77
N ARG A 77 11.53 4.50 -12.60
CA ARG A 77 12.49 4.98 -11.62
C ARG A 77 11.73 5.43 -10.38
N TYR A 78 11.95 4.75 -9.26
CA TYR A 78 11.41 5.14 -7.96
C TYR A 78 12.49 5.86 -7.17
N GLU A 79 12.16 7.00 -6.59
CA GLU A 79 13.12 7.82 -5.85
C GLU A 79 12.53 8.31 -4.52
N ILE A 80 13.35 8.27 -3.47
CA ILE A 80 13.10 8.94 -2.18
C ILE A 80 14.12 10.06 -2.07
N HIS A 81 13.61 11.26 -1.83
CA HIS A 81 14.36 12.51 -1.82
C HIS A 81 14.34 13.13 -0.43
N ILE A 82 15.48 13.65 0.00
CA ILE A 82 15.66 14.27 1.31
C ILE A 82 16.39 15.61 1.13
N GLU A 83 15.83 16.63 1.76
CA GLU A 83 16.37 17.99 1.82
C GLU A 83 16.69 18.32 3.29
N ASN A 84 17.90 18.78 3.58
CA ASN A 84 18.40 18.92 4.95
C ASN A 84 19.20 20.21 5.22
N ASP A 85 19.47 21.03 4.20
CA ASP A 85 20.27 22.25 4.34
C ASP A 85 19.50 23.55 4.09
N GLY A 86 18.28 23.45 3.57
CA GLY A 86 17.37 24.56 3.28
C GLY A 86 17.64 25.23 1.94
N THR A 87 18.41 24.61 1.04
CA THR A 87 18.64 25.08 -0.32
C THR A 87 17.68 24.40 -1.30
N ALA A 88 17.55 24.95 -2.50
CA ALA A 88 16.64 24.40 -3.50
C ALA A 88 17.29 23.22 -4.23
N GLY A 89 16.65 22.06 -4.17
CA GLY A 89 17.16 20.79 -4.68
C GLY A 89 17.13 19.73 -3.59
N ASP A 90 17.54 18.50 -3.91
CA ASP A 90 17.62 17.42 -2.93
C ASP A 90 19.08 17.20 -2.52
N ASP A 91 19.34 17.19 -1.22
CA ASP A 91 20.65 16.86 -0.64
C ASP A 91 20.96 15.37 -0.70
N ILE A 92 19.95 14.51 -0.56
CA ILE A 92 20.13 13.05 -0.61
C ILE A 92 19.00 12.47 -1.44
N THR A 93 19.36 11.73 -2.50
CA THR A 93 18.38 10.98 -3.30
C THR A 93 18.75 9.51 -3.31
N TYR A 94 17.81 8.67 -2.90
CA TYR A 94 17.86 7.22 -3.08
C TYR A 94 17.06 6.85 -4.31
N ARG A 95 17.67 6.09 -5.22
CA ARG A 95 17.04 5.60 -6.44
C ARG A 95 16.96 4.08 -6.44
N PHE A 96 15.80 3.55 -6.81
CA PHE A 96 15.56 2.12 -6.97
C PHE A 96 15.20 1.81 -8.42
N THR A 97 15.91 0.84 -8.99
CA THR A 97 15.60 0.27 -10.31
C THR A 97 15.39 -1.22 -10.14
N PHE A 98 14.21 -1.71 -10.54
CA PHE A 98 13.84 -3.11 -10.37
C PHE A 98 14.08 -3.91 -11.65
N SER A 99 14.35 -5.21 -11.50
CA SER A 99 14.54 -6.13 -12.62
C SER A 99 13.95 -7.48 -12.27
N GLN A 100 13.34 -8.14 -13.25
CA GLN A 100 12.70 -9.44 -13.09
C GLN A 100 13.40 -10.50 -13.93
N THR A 101 13.52 -11.70 -13.36
CA THR A 101 14.00 -12.88 -14.06
C THR A 101 12.93 -13.96 -14.03
N ASN A 102 12.69 -14.60 -15.19
CA ASN A 102 11.83 -15.77 -15.29
C ASN A 102 12.67 -17.05 -15.14
N GLU A 103 12.59 -17.66 -13.97
CA GLU A 103 13.38 -18.87 -13.65
C GLU A 103 12.80 -20.15 -14.27
N ASP A 104 11.47 -20.24 -14.49
CA ASP A 104 10.81 -21.37 -15.15
C ASP A 104 9.81 -20.93 -16.24
N PRO A 105 10.29 -20.61 -17.45
CA PRO A 105 9.43 -20.16 -18.55
C PRO A 105 8.50 -21.27 -19.09
N THR A 106 8.54 -22.49 -18.54
CA THR A 106 7.73 -23.62 -18.99
C THR A 106 6.38 -23.75 -18.27
N THR A 107 6.08 -22.85 -17.33
CA THR A 107 4.84 -22.86 -16.57
C THR A 107 4.15 -21.51 -16.51
N PHE A 108 2.83 -21.53 -16.29
CA PHE A 108 2.04 -20.33 -15.99
C PHE A 108 1.92 -20.09 -14.48
N PHE A 109 2.32 -21.05 -13.63
CA PHE A 109 2.34 -20.84 -12.20
C PHE A 109 3.49 -19.90 -11.86
N ASP A 110 3.22 -18.88 -11.06
CA ASP A 110 4.22 -17.90 -10.66
C ASP A 110 5.39 -18.53 -9.88
N ILE A 111 5.10 -19.57 -9.09
CA ILE A 111 6.08 -20.34 -8.34
C ILE A 111 5.83 -21.84 -8.52
N ARG A 112 6.88 -22.58 -8.90
CA ARG A 112 6.83 -24.04 -9.04
C ARG A 112 8.22 -24.66 -8.88
N LEU A 113 8.31 -25.74 -8.09
CA LEU A 113 9.56 -26.50 -7.83
C LEU A 113 10.71 -25.60 -7.32
N GLY A 114 10.39 -24.59 -6.51
CA GLY A 114 11.34 -23.63 -5.96
C GLY A 114 11.77 -22.51 -6.91
N ALA A 115 11.32 -22.51 -8.17
CA ALA A 115 11.59 -21.45 -9.14
C ALA A 115 10.48 -20.40 -9.16
N GLU A 116 10.85 -19.12 -9.31
CA GLU A 116 9.98 -17.96 -9.41
C GLU A 116 9.99 -17.38 -10.84
N ASN A 117 8.82 -17.25 -11.48
CA ASN A 117 8.72 -16.72 -12.84
C ASN A 117 8.84 -15.20 -12.93
N HIS A 118 8.64 -14.51 -11.81
CA HIS A 118 8.86 -13.07 -11.67
C HIS A 118 9.82 -12.80 -10.51
N LYS A 119 10.96 -13.50 -10.49
CA LYS A 119 12.01 -13.29 -9.47
C LYS A 119 12.49 -11.84 -9.56
N THR A 120 12.15 -11.03 -8.57
CA THR A 120 12.40 -9.59 -8.60
C THR A 120 13.62 -9.23 -7.76
N THR A 121 14.50 -8.41 -8.32
CA THR A 121 15.66 -7.81 -7.65
C THR A 121 15.68 -6.31 -7.87
N TYR A 122 16.47 -5.59 -7.08
CA TYR A 122 16.65 -4.16 -7.24
C TYR A 122 18.11 -3.71 -7.15
N LEU A 123 18.42 -2.68 -7.94
CA LEU A 123 19.58 -1.82 -7.78
C LEU A 123 19.16 -0.60 -6.95
N MET A 124 19.85 -0.37 -5.83
CA MET A 124 19.74 0.86 -5.06
C MET A 124 20.97 1.73 -5.29
N GLU A 125 20.75 2.96 -5.72
CA GLU A 125 21.78 3.98 -5.88
C GLU A 125 21.50 5.16 -4.94
N ARG A 126 22.55 5.89 -4.58
CA ARG A 126 22.44 7.12 -3.78
C ARG A 126 23.23 8.25 -4.41
N SER A 127 22.62 9.43 -4.50
CA SER A 127 23.27 10.71 -4.75
C SER A 127 23.32 11.53 -3.46
N ILE A 128 24.41 12.27 -3.27
CA ILE A 128 24.62 13.21 -2.16
C ILE A 128 24.98 14.57 -2.76
N ASN A 129 24.31 15.63 -2.32
CA ASN A 129 24.46 17.03 -2.69
C ASN A 129 24.47 17.23 -4.22
N GLY A 130 23.50 16.61 -4.92
CA GLY A 130 23.40 16.65 -6.38
C GLY A 130 24.55 15.96 -7.14
N GLY A 131 25.38 15.17 -6.46
CA GLY A 131 26.49 14.43 -7.05
C GLY A 131 26.05 13.28 -7.98
N ALA A 132 27.03 12.60 -8.58
CA ALA A 132 26.74 11.40 -9.36
C ALA A 132 26.15 10.30 -8.46
N PHE A 133 25.20 9.54 -8.99
CA PHE A 133 24.65 8.37 -8.31
C PHE A 133 25.73 7.31 -8.12
N THR A 134 25.75 6.72 -6.93
CA THR A 134 26.67 5.64 -6.54
C THR A 134 25.86 4.43 -6.13
N THR A 135 26.26 3.24 -6.58
CA THR A 135 25.60 1.99 -6.19
C THR A 135 25.81 1.73 -4.70
N VAL A 136 24.72 1.52 -3.97
CA VAL A 136 24.71 1.14 -2.55
C VAL A 136 24.39 -0.35 -2.40
N ILE A 137 23.39 -0.84 -3.13
CA ILE A 137 23.04 -2.27 -3.22
C ILE A 137 22.92 -2.62 -4.70
N ALA A 138 23.69 -3.61 -5.16
CA ALA A 138 23.75 -3.95 -6.59
C ALA A 138 22.63 -4.92 -7.05
N ALA A 139 22.14 -5.78 -6.15
CA ALA A 139 21.16 -6.81 -6.45
C ALA A 139 20.42 -7.23 -5.17
N GLY A 140 19.67 -6.30 -4.57
CA GLY A 140 18.85 -6.60 -3.40
C GLY A 140 17.63 -7.44 -3.80
N GLU A 141 17.17 -8.30 -2.90
CA GLU A 141 16.05 -9.20 -3.17
C GLU A 141 14.69 -8.56 -2.82
N VAL A 142 13.67 -8.88 -3.62
CA VAL A 142 12.27 -8.63 -3.29
C VAL A 142 11.62 -9.99 -2.99
N PRO A 143 10.97 -10.19 -1.82
CA PRO A 143 10.26 -11.43 -1.54
C PRO A 143 9.18 -11.69 -2.60
N PRO A 144 8.90 -12.95 -2.96
CA PRO A 144 7.79 -13.25 -3.85
C PRO A 144 6.45 -12.77 -3.25
N PRO A 145 5.40 -12.59 -4.06
CA PRO A 145 4.04 -12.37 -3.55
C PRO A 145 3.61 -13.48 -2.58
N ASN A 146 2.83 -13.17 -1.54
CA ASN A 146 2.33 -14.18 -0.59
C ASN A 146 1.17 -14.99 -1.19
N ILE A 147 1.47 -15.85 -2.17
CA ILE A 147 0.45 -16.55 -2.97
C ILE A 147 -0.40 -17.50 -2.13
N GLY A 148 0.25 -18.38 -1.37
CA GLY A 148 -0.42 -19.46 -0.66
C GLY A 148 0.53 -20.57 -0.21
N PRO A 149 0.06 -21.51 0.63
CA PRO A 149 0.94 -22.48 1.28
C PRO A 149 1.69 -23.41 0.33
N ARG A 150 1.14 -23.69 -0.86
CA ARG A 150 1.79 -24.56 -1.84
C ARG A 150 2.91 -23.87 -2.61
N SER A 151 2.78 -22.57 -2.85
CA SER A 151 3.77 -21.77 -3.58
C SER A 151 4.85 -21.24 -2.65
N ILE A 152 4.51 -20.96 -1.39
CA ILE A 152 5.44 -20.40 -0.40
C ILE A 152 6.01 -21.52 0.49
N ASP A 153 5.19 -22.08 1.38
CA ASP A 153 5.68 -22.92 2.48
C ASP A 153 6.15 -24.33 2.05
N ASN A 154 5.72 -24.83 0.89
CA ASN A 154 5.99 -26.21 0.49
C ASN A 154 7.43 -26.41 -0.02
N PRO A 155 8.26 -27.28 0.59
CA PRO A 155 9.67 -27.44 0.23
C PRO A 155 9.92 -28.25 -1.04
N VAL A 156 8.88 -28.80 -1.68
CA VAL A 156 9.00 -29.59 -2.91
C VAL A 156 8.42 -28.84 -4.10
N LEU A 157 7.27 -28.19 -3.92
CA LEU A 157 6.52 -27.52 -4.98
C LEU A 157 6.66 -26.00 -4.96
N GLY A 158 6.91 -25.40 -3.79
CA GLY A 158 7.03 -23.97 -3.60
C GLY A 158 8.45 -23.56 -3.30
N VAL A 159 8.63 -22.34 -2.78
CA VAL A 159 9.93 -21.81 -2.33
C VAL A 159 10.50 -22.65 -1.18
N GLY A 160 9.64 -23.15 -0.29
CA GLY A 160 10.02 -24.02 0.80
C GLY A 160 10.39 -23.32 2.10
N ASP A 161 9.91 -22.09 2.30
CA ASP A 161 10.14 -21.31 3.51
C ASP A 161 8.86 -20.59 3.96
N SER A 162 8.82 -20.18 5.22
CA SER A 162 7.73 -19.34 5.74
C SER A 162 7.84 -17.92 5.17
N TYR A 163 6.70 -17.28 4.92
CA TYR A 163 6.70 -15.92 4.37
C TYR A 163 7.44 -14.91 5.27
N SER A 164 7.33 -15.05 6.60
CA SER A 164 8.05 -14.20 7.55
C SER A 164 9.57 -14.32 7.41
N ASN A 165 10.08 -15.52 7.11
CA ASN A 165 11.51 -15.71 6.86
C ASN A 165 11.92 -15.08 5.54
N LEU A 166 11.13 -15.24 4.47
CA LEU A 166 11.39 -14.61 3.17
C LEU A 166 11.45 -13.08 3.29
N MET A 167 10.48 -12.49 3.99
CA MET A 167 10.44 -11.05 4.25
C MET A 167 11.65 -10.58 5.08
N SER A 168 12.05 -11.35 6.10
CA SER A 168 13.22 -11.03 6.95
C SER A 168 14.54 -11.18 6.18
N ALA A 169 14.65 -12.18 5.31
CA ALA A 169 15.84 -12.46 4.51
C ALA A 169 16.07 -11.39 3.44
N ALA A 170 15.00 -10.75 2.94
CA ALA A 170 15.08 -9.65 1.99
C ALA A 170 15.47 -8.29 2.61
N ILE A 171 15.67 -8.22 3.94
CA ILE A 171 16.18 -7.01 4.60
C ILE A 171 17.69 -6.94 4.36
N GLU A 172 18.10 -5.99 3.53
CA GLU A 172 19.50 -5.70 3.28
C GLU A 172 20.07 -4.75 4.33
N THR A 173 21.37 -4.85 4.61
CA THR A 173 22.10 -3.88 5.46
C THR A 173 23.31 -3.34 4.70
N THR A 174 23.36 -2.03 4.50
CA THR A 174 24.43 -1.37 3.75
C THR A 174 25.70 -1.23 4.58
N GLY A 175 26.83 -0.94 3.91
CA GLY A 175 28.09 -0.64 4.61
C GLY A 175 28.04 0.62 5.51
N SER A 176 27.00 1.45 5.38
CA SER A 176 26.76 2.61 6.25
C SER A 176 25.75 2.33 7.37
N ASN A 177 25.44 1.05 7.63
CA ASN A 177 24.43 0.59 8.59
C ASN A 177 23.00 1.11 8.31
N GLU A 178 22.68 1.35 7.05
CA GLU A 178 21.29 1.56 6.64
C GLU A 178 20.62 0.19 6.45
N LYS A 179 19.35 0.04 6.83
CA LYS A 179 18.57 -1.15 6.44
C LYS A 179 17.60 -0.81 5.33
N VAL A 180 17.41 -1.74 4.41
CA VAL A 180 16.61 -1.56 3.20
C VAL A 180 15.71 -2.77 3.03
N PHE A 181 14.43 -2.53 2.75
CA PHE A 181 13.47 -3.56 2.41
C PHE A 181 12.61 -3.07 1.23
N CYS A 182 12.44 -3.93 0.22
CA CYS A 182 11.53 -3.71 -0.89
C CYS A 182 10.64 -4.93 -1.03
N GLY A 183 9.32 -4.78 -1.01
CA GLY A 183 8.40 -5.92 -1.15
C GLY A 183 6.93 -5.57 -0.96
N SER A 184 6.07 -6.52 -1.28
CA SER A 184 4.65 -6.42 -0.94
C SER A 184 4.45 -6.50 0.57
N THR A 185 3.55 -5.70 1.08
CA THR A 185 3.18 -5.57 2.51
C THR A 185 1.67 -5.43 2.60
N ASP A 186 1.12 -5.63 3.78
CA ASP A 186 -0.23 -5.14 4.08
C ASP A 186 -0.24 -3.61 3.95
N ASP A 187 -1.31 -3.04 3.40
CA ASP A 187 -1.41 -1.59 3.22
C ASP A 187 -1.50 -0.90 4.59
N PRO A 188 -0.50 -0.11 5.01
CA PRO A 188 -0.53 0.48 6.33
C PRO A 188 -1.49 1.67 6.44
N PHE A 189 -2.00 2.18 5.32
CA PHE A 189 -2.97 3.27 5.35
C PHE A 189 -4.36 2.73 5.61
N PHE A 190 -5.12 3.42 6.47
CA PHE A 190 -6.44 3.00 6.90
C PHE A 190 -7.42 4.16 6.80
N VAL A 191 -8.53 3.94 6.11
CA VAL A 191 -9.56 4.98 5.92
C VAL A 191 -10.81 4.36 5.30
N ASP A 192 -11.98 4.91 5.63
CA ASP A 192 -13.20 4.64 4.85
C ASP A 192 -13.16 5.41 3.53
N LEU A 193 -12.41 4.87 2.56
CA LEU A 193 -12.28 5.45 1.21
C LEU A 193 -13.66 5.69 0.59
N GLY A 194 -14.55 4.71 0.72
CA GLY A 194 -15.88 4.82 0.16
C GLY A 194 -16.69 5.95 0.83
N GLY A 195 -16.41 6.32 2.07
CA GLY A 195 -17.15 7.32 2.83
C GLY A 195 -16.60 8.71 2.54
N ILE A 196 -15.28 8.84 2.63
CA ILE A 196 -14.57 10.08 2.30
C ILE A 196 -14.89 10.54 0.87
N PHE A 197 -14.84 9.62 -0.11
CA PHE A 197 -15.10 9.99 -1.51
C PHE A 197 -16.56 9.86 -1.95
N ASP A 198 -17.46 9.36 -1.09
CA ASP A 198 -18.91 9.56 -1.22
C ASP A 198 -19.30 10.88 -0.55
N LEU A 199 -18.67 11.96 -1.03
CA LEU A 199 -18.87 13.34 -0.57
C LEU A 199 -18.71 13.53 0.94
N GLY A 200 -17.70 12.90 1.54
CA GLY A 200 -17.38 13.08 2.96
C GLY A 200 -18.40 12.45 3.91
N ASP A 201 -19.10 11.39 3.52
CA ASP A 201 -19.94 10.55 4.41
C ASP A 201 -19.07 9.75 5.40
N ALA A 202 -18.29 10.46 6.21
CA ALA A 202 -17.39 9.93 7.22
C ALA A 202 -17.62 10.70 8.53
N PRO A 203 -18.06 10.03 9.63
CA PRO A 203 -18.49 8.65 9.66
C PRO A 203 -19.80 8.45 8.88
N ARG A 204 -19.99 7.24 8.35
CA ARG A 204 -21.17 6.85 7.56
C ARG A 204 -22.48 7.19 8.25
N GLN A 205 -23.38 7.85 7.53
CA GLN A 205 -24.71 8.22 7.99
C GLN A 205 -25.76 7.15 7.61
N ASN A 206 -27.01 7.36 8.04
CA ASN A 206 -28.18 6.57 7.63
C ASN A 206 -28.07 5.04 7.85
N GLY A 207 -27.34 4.63 8.89
CA GLY A 207 -27.12 3.22 9.21
C GLY A 207 -26.01 2.54 8.41
N GLY A 208 -25.24 3.31 7.62
CA GLY A 208 -23.98 2.85 7.07
C GLY A 208 -22.97 2.55 8.17
N THR A 209 -22.06 1.62 7.92
CA THR A 209 -20.99 1.24 8.85
C THR A 209 -19.67 1.65 8.22
N PRO A 210 -18.85 2.49 8.89
CA PRO A 210 -17.50 2.78 8.42
C PRO A 210 -16.71 1.49 8.26
N ASP A 211 -16.02 1.35 7.14
CA ASP A 211 -15.19 0.18 6.84
C ASP A 211 -13.86 0.66 6.26
N ASP A 212 -12.78 0.02 6.66
CA ASP A 212 -11.47 0.32 6.10
C ASP A 212 -11.41 -0.18 4.66
N GLY A 213 -11.31 0.75 3.71
CA GLY A 213 -11.32 0.45 2.28
C GLY A 213 -10.03 -0.23 1.78
N LEU A 214 -8.98 -0.24 2.59
CA LEU A 214 -7.67 -0.82 2.27
C LEU A 214 -7.41 -2.13 3.01
N LYS A 215 -8.20 -2.42 4.04
CA LYS A 215 -8.23 -3.71 4.71
C LYS A 215 -8.16 -4.87 3.72
N CYS A 216 -7.34 -5.85 4.04
CA CYS A 216 -7.14 -7.05 3.22
C CYS A 216 -6.51 -6.83 1.83
N LEU A 217 -6.02 -5.63 1.55
CA LEU A 217 -5.27 -5.33 0.36
C LEU A 217 -3.79 -5.17 0.72
N ASN A 218 -2.95 -5.46 -0.27
CA ASN A 218 -1.52 -5.26 -0.14
C ASN A 218 -1.11 -3.99 -0.90
N VAL A 219 0.10 -3.53 -0.61
CA VAL A 219 0.79 -2.45 -1.31
C VAL A 219 2.26 -2.84 -1.51
N SER A 220 2.97 -2.20 -2.43
CA SER A 220 4.42 -2.38 -2.58
C SER A 220 5.16 -1.32 -1.78
N SER A 221 5.93 -1.71 -0.78
CA SER A 221 6.69 -0.78 0.07
C SER A 221 8.18 -0.77 -0.27
N ILE A 222 8.76 0.42 -0.35
CA ILE A 222 10.19 0.68 -0.25
C ILE A 222 10.44 1.29 1.13
N ALA A 223 11.10 0.55 2.02
CA ALA A 223 11.40 0.97 3.38
C ALA A 223 12.90 1.13 3.60
N LEU A 224 13.27 2.22 4.28
CA LEU A 224 14.64 2.57 4.67
C LEU A 224 14.70 2.83 6.18
N GLN A 225 15.71 2.30 6.87
CA GLN A 225 16.10 2.73 8.23
C GLN A 225 17.51 3.31 8.16
N ILE A 226 17.65 4.61 8.38
CA ILE A 226 18.84 5.40 8.09
C ILE A 226 19.37 6.01 9.39
N PRO A 227 20.65 5.85 9.74
CA PRO A 227 21.25 6.59 10.85
C PRO A 227 21.06 8.11 10.71
N ILE A 228 20.66 8.78 11.80
CA ILE A 228 20.43 10.24 11.81
C ILE A 228 21.68 10.99 11.34
N SER A 229 22.89 10.50 11.67
CA SER A 229 24.14 11.10 11.21
C SER A 229 24.38 11.04 9.70
N LEU A 230 23.62 10.25 8.93
CA LEU A 230 23.67 10.29 7.47
C LEU A 230 22.69 11.30 6.88
N LEU A 231 21.65 11.67 7.63
CA LEU A 231 20.62 12.62 7.22
C LEU A 231 20.91 14.04 7.71
N GLN A 232 21.64 14.17 8.81
CA GLN A 232 22.02 15.45 9.41
C GLN A 232 23.11 16.12 8.54
N LYS A 233 22.88 17.36 8.13
CA LYS A 233 23.72 18.11 7.16
C LYS A 233 25.23 18.17 7.45
N ASN A 234 25.63 18.05 8.71
CA ASN A 234 27.03 18.08 9.19
C ASN A 234 27.49 16.74 9.77
N GLY A 235 26.75 15.66 9.53
CA GLY A 235 27.07 14.31 9.99
C GLY A 235 26.96 14.08 11.50
N GLN A 236 26.23 14.94 12.23
CA GLN A 236 26.17 14.87 13.69
C GLN A 236 25.17 13.81 14.18
N PRO A 237 25.47 13.10 15.29
CA PRO A 237 24.51 12.20 15.92
C PRO A 237 23.38 13.00 16.58
N VAL A 238 22.23 12.36 16.82
CA VAL A 238 21.09 13.01 17.51
C VAL A 238 21.41 13.48 18.93
N SER A 239 22.37 12.84 19.60
CA SER A 239 22.83 13.25 20.94
C SER A 239 23.52 14.63 20.97
N ALA A 240 23.89 15.17 19.81
CA ALA A 240 24.45 16.52 19.69
C ALA A 240 23.38 17.61 19.49
N ALA A 241 22.11 17.23 19.29
CA ALA A 241 21.01 18.18 19.20
C ALA A 241 20.86 18.92 20.52
N ALA A 242 20.75 20.26 20.47
CA ALA A 242 20.60 21.06 21.69
C ALA A 242 19.31 20.72 22.45
N ASN A 243 18.23 20.48 21.69
CA ASN A 243 16.94 19.95 22.11
C ASN A 243 16.07 19.83 20.84
N ILE A 244 14.77 19.59 20.99
CA ILE A 244 13.85 19.48 19.86
C ILE A 244 13.71 20.78 19.03
N LEU A 245 14.18 21.92 19.50
CA LEU A 245 14.09 23.20 18.79
C LEU A 245 15.33 23.46 17.92
N ASP A 246 16.24 22.50 17.84
CA ASP A 246 17.45 22.59 17.02
C ASP A 246 17.09 22.43 15.53
N SER A 247 17.25 23.50 14.76
CA SER A 247 16.93 23.53 13.33
C SER A 247 17.87 22.67 12.48
N ASP A 248 19.02 22.27 13.01
CA ASP A 248 19.99 21.44 12.28
C ASP A 248 19.59 19.97 12.18
N TYR A 249 18.45 19.60 12.77
CA TYR A 249 17.89 18.24 12.79
C TYR A 249 16.54 18.14 12.08
N ILE A 250 16.18 19.13 11.27
CA ILE A 250 14.97 19.11 10.44
C ILE A 250 15.34 18.64 9.04
N ILE A 251 14.55 17.72 8.49
CA ILE A 251 14.63 17.29 7.09
C ILE A 251 13.27 17.36 6.42
N GLY A 252 13.24 17.64 5.13
CA GLY A 252 12.10 17.44 4.25
C GLY A 252 12.26 16.12 3.50
N VAL A 253 11.20 15.33 3.38
CA VAL A 253 11.19 14.06 2.67
C VAL A 253 10.05 14.04 1.67
N TRP A 254 10.32 13.59 0.44
CA TRP A 254 9.29 13.33 -0.55
C TRP A 254 9.70 12.13 -1.43
N ALA A 255 8.74 11.48 -2.06
CA ALA A 255 8.96 10.33 -2.91
C ALA A 255 8.40 10.57 -4.31
N SER A 256 8.91 9.86 -5.31
CA SER A 256 8.49 10.06 -6.70
C SER A 256 8.66 8.82 -7.57
N ALA A 257 7.89 8.76 -8.65
CA ALA A 257 8.05 7.80 -9.72
C ALA A 257 8.20 8.52 -11.07
N SER A 258 9.12 8.03 -11.89
CA SER A 258 9.40 8.56 -13.23
C SER A 258 9.32 7.50 -14.32
N ARG A 259 8.89 7.92 -15.51
CA ARG A 259 8.86 7.13 -16.76
C ARG A 259 9.81 7.70 -17.79
N GLN A 260 10.20 6.89 -18.76
CA GLN A 260 10.90 7.42 -19.95
C GLN A 260 9.92 8.13 -20.88
N GLU A 261 10.37 9.24 -21.47
CA GLU A 261 9.56 10.16 -22.28
C GLU A 261 8.85 9.50 -23.47
N THR A 262 9.43 8.48 -24.09
CA THR A 262 8.86 7.81 -25.28
C THR A 262 8.69 6.32 -25.09
N ARG A 263 7.49 5.79 -25.37
CA ARG A 263 7.20 4.35 -25.50
C ARG A 263 6.82 4.00 -26.94
N THR A 264 7.50 3.00 -27.52
CA THR A 264 7.19 2.45 -28.85
C THR A 264 6.67 1.02 -28.70
N LEU A 265 5.48 0.74 -29.25
CA LEU A 265 4.88 -0.60 -29.24
C LEU A 265 5.32 -1.38 -30.49
N ASN A 266 5.75 -2.63 -30.30
CA ASN A 266 6.12 -3.52 -31.39
C ASN A 266 4.93 -4.45 -31.73
N PRO A 267 4.25 -4.25 -32.88
CA PRO A 267 3.08 -5.05 -33.24
C PRO A 267 3.42 -6.50 -33.60
N ALA A 268 4.68 -6.83 -33.86
CA ALA A 268 5.10 -8.19 -34.23
C ALA A 268 5.34 -9.08 -33.00
N THR A 269 5.80 -8.49 -31.89
CA THR A 269 6.12 -9.24 -30.65
C THR A 269 5.14 -8.97 -29.52
N GLY A 270 4.35 -7.89 -29.60
CA GLY A 270 3.54 -7.40 -28.49
C GLY A 270 4.34 -6.72 -27.38
N ALA A 271 5.67 -6.66 -27.51
CA ALA A 271 6.55 -5.98 -26.57
C ALA A 271 6.56 -4.46 -26.80
N PHE A 272 7.15 -3.72 -25.88
CA PHE A 272 7.41 -2.29 -26.03
C PHE A 272 8.88 -1.98 -25.75
N ALA A 273 9.33 -0.85 -26.27
CA ALA A 273 10.63 -0.26 -25.95
C ALA A 273 10.42 1.16 -25.45
N GLU A 274 11.23 1.58 -24.49
CA GLU A 274 11.20 2.93 -23.95
C GLU A 274 12.54 3.62 -24.14
N SER A 275 12.51 4.96 -24.24
CA SER A 275 13.71 5.77 -24.46
C SER A 275 13.46 7.23 -24.12
N GLY A 276 14.54 8.01 -24.07
CA GLY A 276 14.50 9.45 -23.79
C GLY A 276 14.82 9.78 -22.34
N ASN A 277 14.50 11.01 -21.95
CA ASN A 277 14.72 11.47 -20.57
C ASN A 277 13.73 10.81 -19.62
N TRP A 278 14.10 10.74 -18.34
CA TRP A 278 13.17 10.39 -17.28
C TRP A 278 12.31 11.59 -16.93
N ILE A 279 11.00 11.40 -16.90
CA ILE A 279 9.98 12.40 -16.60
C ILE A 279 9.22 11.90 -15.38
N GLN A 280 9.13 12.75 -14.36
CA GLN A 280 8.32 12.47 -13.18
C GLN A 280 6.84 12.40 -13.57
N VAL A 281 6.15 11.37 -13.09
CA VAL A 281 4.73 11.13 -13.36
C VAL A 281 3.89 10.98 -12.09
N SER A 282 4.53 10.82 -10.94
CA SER A 282 3.91 10.81 -9.62
C SER A 282 4.91 11.29 -8.58
N ARG A 283 4.41 11.92 -7.53
CA ARG A 283 5.16 12.24 -6.33
C ARG A 283 4.26 12.31 -5.10
N LEU A 284 4.86 12.27 -3.92
CA LEU A 284 4.15 12.51 -2.68
C LEU A 284 5.13 13.01 -1.60
N GLY A 285 4.84 14.19 -1.03
CA GLY A 285 5.49 14.70 0.17
C GLY A 285 4.55 14.59 1.37
N MET A 286 3.74 15.61 1.60
CA MET A 286 2.68 15.61 2.60
C MET A 286 1.50 14.74 2.14
N PRO A 287 0.94 13.92 3.03
CA PRO A 287 -0.21 13.08 2.71
C PRO A 287 -1.40 13.94 2.29
N LEU A 288 -2.27 13.38 1.45
CA LEU A 288 -3.55 13.95 1.06
C LEU A 288 -3.49 15.29 0.29
N THR A 289 -2.30 15.83 0.01
CA THR A 289 -2.12 17.04 -0.80
C THR A 289 -2.71 16.87 -2.19
N ASN A 290 -2.39 15.77 -2.87
CA ASN A 290 -2.90 15.54 -4.21
C ASN A 290 -4.32 14.93 -4.18
N GLU A 291 -4.69 14.29 -3.09
CA GLU A 291 -5.91 13.52 -2.92
C GLU A 291 -7.10 14.42 -2.59
N ALA A 292 -6.91 15.33 -1.63
CA ALA A 292 -7.97 16.12 -0.99
C ALA A 292 -7.74 17.64 -1.03
N VAL A 293 -6.51 18.12 -1.20
CA VAL A 293 -6.22 19.57 -1.28
C VAL A 293 -6.29 20.07 -2.73
N ASN A 294 -5.65 19.37 -3.66
CA ASN A 294 -5.63 19.78 -5.07
C ASN A 294 -6.91 19.32 -5.80
N PRO A 295 -7.57 20.21 -6.57
CA PRO A 295 -8.71 19.83 -7.38
C PRO A 295 -8.26 18.91 -8.54
N VAL A 296 -9.15 18.02 -8.99
CA VAL A 296 -8.87 16.99 -10.01
C VAL A 296 -8.13 17.53 -11.25
N GLY A 297 -8.49 18.73 -11.72
CA GLY A 297 -7.88 19.34 -12.91
C GLY A 297 -6.42 19.78 -12.75
N GLN A 298 -5.88 19.80 -11.52
CA GLN A 298 -4.51 20.21 -11.22
C GLN A 298 -3.58 19.04 -10.88
N LYS A 299 -4.15 17.86 -10.59
CA LYS A 299 -3.41 16.72 -10.01
C LYS A 299 -2.33 16.15 -10.91
N ASP A 300 -2.60 16.05 -12.22
CA ASP A 300 -1.62 15.56 -13.19
C ASP A 300 -0.43 16.53 -13.34
N GLU A 301 -0.70 17.84 -13.37
CA GLU A 301 0.37 18.85 -13.39
C GLU A 301 1.19 18.79 -12.10
N TRP A 302 0.52 18.72 -10.95
CA TRP A 302 1.17 18.62 -9.65
C TRP A 302 2.10 17.39 -9.58
N ASN A 303 1.63 16.22 -10.04
CA ASN A 303 2.41 14.98 -10.10
C ASN A 303 3.64 15.06 -11.01
N SER A 304 3.59 15.90 -12.06
CA SER A 304 4.69 16.07 -13.01
C SER A 304 5.80 17.03 -12.55
N ARG A 305 5.58 17.75 -11.45
CA ARG A 305 6.47 18.81 -10.93
C ARG A 305 7.19 18.39 -9.67
N THR A 306 8.37 18.92 -9.43
CA THR A 306 9.07 18.74 -8.14
C THR A 306 8.58 19.78 -7.14
N PRO A 307 8.78 19.57 -5.82
CA PRO A 307 8.48 20.59 -4.81
C PRO A 307 9.16 21.96 -5.09
N TYR A 308 10.29 21.97 -5.79
CA TYR A 308 11.07 23.17 -6.10
C TYR A 308 10.55 23.97 -7.32
N ASN A 309 9.65 23.39 -8.13
CA ASN A 309 9.13 24.02 -9.34
C ASN A 309 7.60 23.91 -9.49
N GLU A 310 6.92 23.72 -8.36
CA GLU A 310 5.45 23.70 -8.28
C GLU A 310 4.85 24.98 -8.88
N ASN A 311 3.64 24.84 -9.44
CA ASN A 311 2.89 25.99 -9.92
C ASN A 311 2.45 26.81 -8.69
N PRO A 312 2.88 28.08 -8.54
CA PRO A 312 2.56 28.87 -7.34
C PRO A 312 1.06 29.07 -7.10
N ILE A 313 0.22 28.88 -8.13
CA ILE A 313 -1.24 28.93 -7.99
C ILE A 313 -1.76 27.78 -7.10
N MET A 314 -1.11 26.62 -7.09
CA MET A 314 -1.52 25.47 -6.26
C MET A 314 -1.36 25.76 -4.77
N GLU A 315 -0.49 26.70 -4.39
CA GLU A 315 -0.33 27.14 -3.00
C GLU A 315 -1.62 27.75 -2.43
N ASP A 316 -2.47 28.31 -3.31
CA ASP A 316 -3.76 28.88 -2.91
C ASP A 316 -4.74 27.83 -2.43
N ASN A 317 -4.59 26.57 -2.83
CA ASN A 317 -5.40 25.46 -2.36
C ASN A 317 -5.16 25.20 -0.86
N PHE A 318 -3.99 25.52 -0.30
CA PHE A 318 -3.78 25.45 1.16
C PHE A 318 -4.35 26.66 1.90
N CYS A 319 -4.40 27.82 1.22
CA CYS A 319 -4.87 29.08 1.81
C CYS A 319 -6.40 29.18 1.88
N ASN A 320 -7.10 28.54 0.94
CA ASN A 320 -8.55 28.43 0.85
C ASN A 320 -8.91 26.99 0.42
N PRO A 321 -8.74 26.00 1.30
CA PRO A 321 -8.91 24.60 0.94
C PRO A 321 -10.34 24.28 0.50
N GLU A 322 -10.49 23.47 -0.55
CA GLU A 322 -11.81 23.06 -1.04
C GLU A 322 -12.60 22.33 0.06
N LEU A 323 -11.91 21.50 0.85
CA LEU A 323 -12.48 20.79 2.00
C LEU A 323 -13.15 21.73 3.02
N ALA A 324 -12.61 22.94 3.20
CA ALA A 324 -13.18 23.93 4.11
C ALA A 324 -14.57 24.41 3.68
N LEU A 325 -14.92 24.34 2.39
CA LEU A 325 -16.24 24.73 1.91
C LEU A 325 -17.36 23.85 2.52
N TYR A 326 -17.04 22.60 2.87
CA TYR A 326 -17.96 21.63 3.47
C TYR A 326 -17.98 21.68 5.01
N MET A 327 -17.21 22.58 5.62
CA MET A 327 -17.15 22.85 7.06
C MET A 327 -17.60 24.28 7.38
N ASP A 328 -18.09 25.00 6.37
CA ASP A 328 -18.60 26.35 6.47
C ASP A 328 -20.10 26.35 6.20
N ASP A 329 -20.90 26.68 7.21
CA ASP A 329 -22.36 26.65 7.13
C ASP A 329 -22.93 27.72 6.19
N ASP A 330 -22.16 28.78 5.87
CA ASP A 330 -22.56 29.77 4.86
C ASP A 330 -22.40 29.22 3.42
N LEU A 331 -21.74 28.06 3.26
CA LEU A 331 -21.42 27.44 1.97
C LEU A 331 -22.05 26.04 1.87
N PHE A 332 -21.24 24.98 1.86
CA PHE A 332 -21.69 23.60 1.70
C PHE A 332 -21.72 22.82 3.02
N GLY A 333 -21.53 23.48 4.18
CA GLY A 333 -21.52 22.84 5.50
C GLY A 333 -22.79 22.04 5.84
N GLY A 334 -23.95 22.49 5.33
CA GLY A 334 -25.22 21.77 5.46
C GLY A 334 -25.40 20.60 4.47
N ALA A 335 -24.55 20.49 3.45
CA ALA A 335 -24.63 19.44 2.42
C ALA A 335 -23.94 18.13 2.82
N VAL A 336 -23.02 18.18 3.79
CA VAL A 336 -22.29 17.01 4.31
C VAL A 336 -22.56 16.86 5.82
N PRO A 337 -23.67 16.23 6.21
CA PRO A 337 -24.06 16.12 7.62
C PRO A 337 -23.03 15.40 8.50
N ALA A 338 -22.25 14.48 7.92
CA ALA A 338 -21.21 13.76 8.64
C ALA A 338 -20.10 14.69 9.16
N PHE A 339 -19.87 15.82 8.48
CA PHE A 339 -18.93 16.86 8.91
C PHE A 339 -19.56 17.91 9.81
N ALA A 340 -20.80 17.76 10.27
CA ALA A 340 -21.45 18.73 11.16
C ALA A 340 -20.62 19.13 12.41
N PRO A 341 -19.87 18.20 13.06
CA PRO A 341 -18.99 18.57 14.18
C PRO A 341 -17.74 19.38 13.78
N LEU A 342 -17.42 19.47 12.50
CA LEU A 342 -16.23 20.15 11.97
C LEU A 342 -16.65 21.51 11.43
N ARG A 343 -16.43 22.58 12.21
CA ARG A 343 -16.82 23.94 11.84
C ARG A 343 -15.67 24.91 11.92
N ILE A 344 -15.45 25.67 10.86
CA ILE A 344 -14.35 26.65 10.81
C ILE A 344 -14.72 27.85 11.67
N GLN A 345 -13.72 28.41 12.38
CA GLN A 345 -13.93 29.64 13.15
C GLN A 345 -14.28 30.82 12.22
N ARG A 346 -15.46 31.43 12.40
CA ARG A 346 -15.92 32.62 11.69
C ARG A 346 -15.77 33.90 12.51
N ASN A 347 -15.53 33.78 13.82
CA ASN A 347 -15.49 34.91 14.76
C ASN A 347 -14.48 34.68 15.90
N SER A 348 -13.33 34.09 15.58
CA SER A 348 -12.26 33.84 16.55
C SER A 348 -11.80 35.14 17.20
N LEU A 349 -11.71 35.15 18.54
CA LEU A 349 -11.44 36.34 19.36
C LEU A 349 -12.32 37.55 18.99
N GLN A 350 -13.55 37.27 18.55
CA GLN A 350 -14.57 38.25 18.17
C GLN A 350 -14.11 39.23 17.07
N SER A 351 -13.08 38.87 16.30
CA SER A 351 -12.38 39.79 15.38
C SER A 351 -11.85 39.14 14.10
N PHE A 352 -11.62 37.82 14.11
CA PHE A 352 -10.96 37.12 13.01
C PHE A 352 -11.84 36.03 12.43
N ASP A 353 -11.93 36.05 11.10
CA ASP A 353 -12.80 35.17 10.33
C ASP A 353 -11.94 34.29 9.42
N PHE A 354 -11.93 32.98 9.68
CA PHE A 354 -11.08 32.02 8.99
C PHE A 354 -11.77 31.25 7.86
N GLY A 355 -13.03 31.54 7.54
CA GLY A 355 -13.72 30.87 6.44
C GLY A 355 -13.24 31.34 5.07
N ASN A 356 -13.39 30.50 4.04
CA ASN A 356 -12.75 30.70 2.74
C ASN A 356 -13.04 32.08 2.14
N THR A 357 -12.01 32.73 1.58
CA THR A 357 -12.02 34.08 1.01
C THR A 357 -12.13 35.24 2.02
N HIS A 358 -12.22 34.96 3.32
CA HIS A 358 -12.14 35.97 4.37
C HIS A 358 -10.69 36.30 4.74
N ASP A 359 -10.51 37.32 5.56
CA ASP A 359 -9.20 37.93 5.80
C ASP A 359 -8.39 37.24 6.90
N GLY A 360 -8.98 36.39 7.76
CA GLY A 360 -8.27 35.75 8.86
C GLY A 360 -7.44 36.75 9.66
N LEU A 361 -6.13 36.52 9.78
CA LEU A 361 -5.20 37.42 10.46
C LEU A 361 -4.65 38.59 9.61
N TRP A 362 -5.01 38.69 8.32
CA TRP A 362 -4.55 39.76 7.43
C TRP A 362 -4.63 41.19 8.02
N PRO A 363 -5.67 41.59 8.78
CA PRO A 363 -5.77 42.95 9.33
C PRO A 363 -4.59 43.33 10.23
N LEU A 364 -3.90 42.35 10.83
CA LEU A 364 -2.71 42.57 11.66
C LEU A 364 -1.51 43.12 10.87
N ARG A 365 -1.51 42.98 9.54
CA ARG A 365 -0.43 43.43 8.67
C ARG A 365 -0.29 44.95 8.66
N ALA A 366 -1.41 45.68 8.69
CA ALA A 366 -1.41 47.14 8.53
C ALA A 366 -0.62 47.88 9.62
N THR A 367 -0.60 47.33 10.84
CA THR A 367 0.09 47.90 11.99
C THR A 367 1.34 47.11 12.40
N ASN A 368 1.66 46.02 11.69
CA ASN A 368 2.64 45.00 12.10
C ASN A 368 2.44 44.54 13.56
N ALA A 369 1.19 44.24 13.94
CA ALA A 369 0.86 43.85 15.31
C ALA A 369 1.61 42.57 15.79
N GLY A 370 2.13 41.79 14.85
CA GLY A 370 2.94 40.60 15.09
C GLY A 370 4.46 40.82 15.17
N ALA A 371 4.95 42.04 15.40
CA ALA A 371 6.37 42.30 15.50
C ALA A 371 7.08 41.33 16.48
N GLY A 372 8.17 40.69 16.03
CA GLY A 372 8.91 39.66 16.78
C GLY A 372 8.32 38.24 16.74
N THR A 373 7.24 38.03 15.99
CA THR A 373 6.58 36.72 15.81
C THR A 373 6.78 36.21 14.38
N ALA A 374 6.37 34.99 14.06
CA ALA A 374 6.40 34.46 12.69
C ALA A 374 5.62 35.32 11.69
N ILE A 375 4.55 35.98 12.15
CA ILE A 375 3.74 36.89 11.31
C ILE A 375 4.25 38.35 11.30
N ASP A 376 5.45 38.61 11.84
CA ASP A 376 6.13 39.91 11.67
C ASP A 376 6.42 40.15 10.19
N THR A 377 6.03 41.31 9.65
CA THR A 377 6.27 41.66 8.23
C THR A 377 7.75 41.83 7.88
N ASN A 378 8.65 41.96 8.86
CA ASN A 378 10.10 41.89 8.66
C ASN A 378 10.64 40.44 8.63
N LEU A 379 9.82 39.46 9.01
CA LEU A 379 10.09 38.02 8.94
C LEU A 379 9.17 37.39 7.87
N PHE A 380 8.30 36.45 8.25
CA PHE A 380 7.43 35.72 7.31
C PHE A 380 6.05 36.36 7.16
N GLY A 381 5.74 37.46 7.85
CA GLY A 381 4.43 38.11 7.81
C GLY A 381 3.98 38.55 6.41
N ASN A 382 4.90 38.90 5.51
CA ASN A 382 4.52 39.19 4.11
C ASN A 382 4.09 37.95 3.32
N TYR A 383 4.57 36.77 3.72
CA TYR A 383 4.16 35.49 3.13
C TYR A 383 2.92 34.93 3.83
N LEU A 384 2.80 35.08 5.16
CA LEU A 384 1.73 34.48 5.96
C LEU A 384 0.48 35.34 6.09
N LEU A 385 0.59 36.67 6.05
CA LEU A 385 -0.58 37.55 6.11
C LEU A 385 -1.01 37.86 4.69
N ARG A 386 -2.04 37.19 4.21
CA ARG A 386 -2.59 37.37 2.85
C ARG A 386 -4.07 37.71 2.89
N GLN A 387 -4.46 38.76 2.15
CA GLN A 387 -5.86 39.16 2.03
C GLN A 387 -6.70 38.05 1.36
N GLY A 388 -7.89 37.78 1.89
CA GLY A 388 -8.79 36.74 1.37
C GLY A 388 -8.23 35.31 1.40
N LYS A 389 -7.23 35.05 2.24
CA LYS A 389 -6.48 33.78 2.32
C LYS A 389 -6.27 33.42 3.80
N PRO A 390 -7.34 33.10 4.53
CA PRO A 390 -7.30 33.01 5.98
C PRO A 390 -6.44 31.86 6.48
N ARG A 391 -6.35 30.76 5.70
CA ARG A 391 -5.59 29.57 6.09
C ARG A 391 -4.09 29.63 5.73
N SER A 392 -3.64 30.79 5.25
CA SER A 392 -2.22 31.05 4.99
C SER A 392 -1.36 31.12 6.26
N VAL A 393 -1.98 31.23 7.44
CA VAL A 393 -1.28 31.30 8.72
C VAL A 393 -1.22 29.97 9.47
N ASP A 394 -1.96 28.93 9.09
CA ASP A 394 -2.02 27.66 9.81
C ASP A 394 -1.83 26.44 8.89
N ILE A 395 -2.67 26.26 7.88
CA ILE A 395 -2.59 25.11 6.96
C ILE A 395 -1.40 25.25 6.02
N LEU A 396 -1.23 26.42 5.38
CA LEU A 396 -0.12 26.62 4.45
C LEU A 396 1.26 26.32 5.07
N PRO A 397 1.61 26.83 6.27
CA PRO A 397 2.87 26.51 6.91
C PRO A 397 3.05 25.02 7.18
N ILE A 398 2.01 24.30 7.60
CA ILE A 398 2.08 22.87 7.89
C ILE A 398 2.48 22.09 6.64
N PHE A 399 1.90 22.40 5.49
CA PHE A 399 2.08 21.63 4.26
C PHE A 399 3.26 22.09 3.40
N HIS A 400 3.61 23.37 3.43
CA HIS A 400 4.47 23.95 2.39
C HIS A 400 5.82 24.48 2.90
N THR A 401 5.93 24.86 4.18
CA THR A 401 7.18 25.44 4.74
C THR A 401 7.70 24.71 5.98
N GLY A 402 6.82 23.97 6.67
CA GLY A 402 7.03 23.61 8.06
C GLY A 402 6.73 24.77 9.00
N VAL A 403 6.62 24.44 10.28
CA VAL A 403 6.20 25.35 11.34
C VAL A 403 7.40 25.67 12.24
N PRO A 404 7.78 26.96 12.37
CA PRO A 404 8.88 27.35 13.24
C PRO A 404 8.39 27.41 14.69
N ASN A 405 9.29 27.18 15.66
CA ASN A 405 8.99 27.50 17.05
C ASN A 405 9.07 29.02 17.32
N LEU A 406 8.11 29.76 16.78
CA LEU A 406 7.90 31.19 16.98
C LEU A 406 6.42 31.43 17.23
N ALA A 407 6.06 32.45 18.02
CA ALA A 407 4.66 32.87 18.10
C ALA A 407 4.10 33.16 16.69
N PRO A 408 2.81 32.90 16.39
CA PRO A 408 1.84 32.32 17.30
C PRO A 408 1.95 30.78 17.42
N TYR A 409 2.84 30.09 16.72
CA TYR A 409 2.90 28.61 16.63
C TYR A 409 3.28 27.82 17.90
N GLN A 410 3.34 28.50 19.05
CA GLN A 410 3.47 27.86 20.36
C GLN A 410 2.08 27.60 20.95
N LEU A 411 1.95 26.58 21.81
CA LEU A 411 0.66 26.30 22.45
C LEU A 411 0.20 27.48 23.30
N ALA A 412 -1.12 27.64 23.43
CA ALA A 412 -1.73 28.71 24.23
C ALA A 412 -1.33 28.68 25.72
N THR A 413 -0.80 27.57 26.22
CA THR A 413 -0.24 27.44 27.56
C THR A 413 0.83 28.50 27.82
N GLY A 414 0.58 29.38 28.80
CA GLY A 414 1.47 30.49 29.16
C GLY A 414 1.21 31.81 28.42
N LYS A 415 0.32 31.83 27.41
CA LYS A 415 0.04 33.03 26.60
C LYS A 415 -0.92 34.04 27.25
N ASN A 416 -1.60 33.66 28.34
CA ASN A 416 -2.56 34.51 29.05
C ASN A 416 -3.62 35.16 28.13
N GLY A 417 -4.13 34.40 27.15
CA GLY A 417 -5.16 34.87 26.22
C GLY A 417 -4.66 35.69 25.02
N ASN A 418 -3.35 35.94 24.89
CA ASN A 418 -2.78 36.64 23.73
C ASN A 418 -2.08 35.64 22.78
N PRO A 419 -2.65 35.31 21.60
CA PRO A 419 -2.05 34.34 20.67
C PRO A 419 -0.64 34.71 20.19
N LEU A 420 -0.30 36.00 20.19
CA LEU A 420 0.99 36.53 19.75
C LEU A 420 2.05 36.54 20.88
N ALA A 421 1.66 36.22 22.11
CA ALA A 421 2.61 36.02 23.20
C ALA A 421 3.38 34.71 23.05
N VAL A 422 4.56 34.66 23.68
CA VAL A 422 5.33 33.42 23.80
C VAL A 422 4.52 32.41 24.62
N GLY A 423 4.34 31.22 24.06
CA GLY A 423 3.66 30.10 24.68
C GLY A 423 4.58 28.91 24.88
N LYS A 424 4.01 27.73 25.12
CA LYS A 424 4.78 26.49 25.24
C LYS A 424 5.28 26.00 23.86
N PRO A 425 6.59 25.77 23.68
CA PRO A 425 7.12 25.09 22.50
C PRO A 425 6.63 23.64 22.43
N PHE A 426 6.14 23.22 21.27
CA PHE A 426 5.69 21.83 21.03
C PHE A 426 5.89 21.34 19.58
N ILE A 427 6.20 22.24 18.65
CA ILE A 427 6.48 21.93 17.25
C ILE A 427 7.64 22.77 16.76
N ASN A 428 8.53 22.15 15.99
CA ASN A 428 9.56 22.82 15.22
C ASN A 428 9.96 21.90 14.07
N ASN A 429 9.37 22.08 12.90
CA ASN A 429 9.73 21.33 11.70
C ASN A 429 9.95 22.27 10.50
N PHE A 430 10.22 23.54 10.79
CA PHE A 430 10.54 24.53 9.76
C PHE A 430 11.88 24.23 9.12
N LEU A 431 11.82 24.01 7.80
CA LEU A 431 12.97 23.96 6.93
C LEU A 431 12.80 25.14 5.95
N PRO A 432 13.78 26.05 5.80
CA PRO A 432 13.60 27.31 5.08
C PRO A 432 13.57 27.16 3.55
N ILE A 433 12.93 26.09 3.07
CA ILE A 433 12.66 25.78 1.67
C ILE A 433 11.17 25.53 1.50
N PHE A 434 10.62 26.00 0.38
CA PHE A 434 9.19 25.91 0.08
C PHE A 434 8.93 24.72 -0.82
N GLY A 435 7.82 24.03 -0.57
CA GLY A 435 7.34 22.94 -1.39
C GLY A 435 6.75 21.82 -0.54
N ASP A 436 5.92 21.01 -1.19
CA ASP A 436 5.31 19.82 -0.61
C ASP A 436 6.36 18.76 -0.23
N MET A 437 6.63 18.65 1.08
CA MET A 437 7.51 17.63 1.65
C MET A 437 7.05 17.29 3.06
N LEU A 438 7.12 16.02 3.41
CA LEU A 438 6.94 15.57 4.78
C LEU A 438 8.13 16.03 5.63
N ARG A 439 7.89 16.99 6.52
CA ARG A 439 8.95 17.59 7.36
C ARG A 439 9.05 16.90 8.70
N LEU A 440 10.22 16.34 8.97
CA LEU A 440 10.51 15.57 10.18
C LEU A 440 11.58 16.28 11.02
N ASN A 441 11.30 16.45 12.31
CA ASN A 441 12.30 16.78 13.30
C ASN A 441 12.91 15.52 13.92
N MET A 442 14.14 15.22 13.54
CA MET A 442 14.86 14.04 14.00
C MET A 442 15.27 14.11 15.47
N ALA A 443 15.28 15.30 16.09
CA ALA A 443 15.62 15.49 17.50
C ALA A 443 14.47 15.17 18.45
N VAL A 444 13.22 15.11 17.96
CA VAL A 444 12.06 14.76 18.79
C VAL A 444 12.14 13.29 19.24
N PRO A 445 12.05 12.99 20.56
CA PRO A 445 12.00 11.61 21.05
C PRO A 445 10.78 10.85 20.56
N VAL A 446 10.93 9.54 20.37
CA VAL A 446 9.80 8.66 20.06
C VAL A 446 8.87 8.58 21.26
N THR A 447 7.57 8.71 21.04
CA THR A 447 6.56 8.38 22.06
C THR A 447 6.42 6.85 22.12
N PRO A 448 6.71 6.20 23.26
CA PRO A 448 6.56 4.76 23.38
C PRO A 448 5.13 4.33 23.00
N ARG A 449 5.00 3.28 22.19
CA ARG A 449 3.68 2.82 21.73
C ARG A 449 2.81 2.19 22.83
N ASN A 450 3.41 1.93 23.98
CA ASN A 450 2.74 1.51 25.20
C ASN A 450 2.54 2.64 26.22
N ASP A 451 2.88 3.89 25.88
CA ASP A 451 2.56 5.05 26.72
C ASP A 451 1.03 5.18 26.82
N PRO A 452 0.45 5.37 28.02
CA PRO A 452 -1.00 5.51 28.17
C PRO A 452 -1.58 6.74 27.44
N ASN A 453 -0.75 7.71 27.08
CA ASN A 453 -1.14 8.88 26.30
C ASN A 453 -0.78 8.75 24.80
N PHE A 454 -0.22 7.62 24.36
CA PHE A 454 0.02 7.42 22.92
C PHE A 454 -1.31 7.50 22.15
N SER A 455 -1.30 8.20 21.02
CA SER A 455 -2.48 8.46 20.22
C SER A 455 -2.13 8.53 18.73
N SER A 456 -3.01 8.03 17.88
CA SER A 456 -2.94 8.18 16.41
C SER A 456 -3.14 9.62 15.93
N LEU A 457 -3.47 10.57 16.81
CA LEU A 457 -3.75 11.97 16.45
C LEU A 457 -2.52 12.88 16.46
N GLY A 458 -1.31 12.32 16.54
CA GLY A 458 -0.05 13.07 16.45
C GLY A 458 -0.04 14.36 17.27
N LEU A 459 0.25 15.49 16.62
CA LEU A 459 0.32 16.79 17.28
C LEU A 459 -1.00 17.34 17.79
N ILE A 460 -2.15 16.89 17.29
CA ILE A 460 -3.45 17.26 17.89
C ILE A 460 -3.52 16.70 19.32
N SER A 461 -3.13 15.44 19.52
CA SER A 461 -3.08 14.86 20.88
C SER A 461 -2.04 15.57 21.76
N ALA A 462 -0.85 15.87 21.23
CA ALA A 462 0.16 16.62 21.96
C ALA A 462 -0.34 18.01 22.39
N ALA A 463 -1.08 18.71 21.52
CA ALA A 463 -1.69 19.99 21.85
C ALA A 463 -2.75 19.85 22.95
N VAL A 464 -3.64 18.87 22.87
CA VAL A 464 -4.64 18.60 23.92
C VAL A 464 -3.98 18.36 25.27
N LEU A 465 -2.96 17.49 25.32
CA LEU A 465 -2.20 17.22 26.55
C LEU A 465 -1.53 18.49 27.08
N GLY A 466 -0.87 19.24 26.19
CA GLY A 466 -0.18 20.49 26.52
C GLY A 466 -1.09 21.60 27.03
N LEU A 467 -2.39 21.58 26.69
CA LEU A 467 -3.39 22.55 27.13
C LEU A 467 -4.18 22.11 28.36
N THR A 468 -4.40 20.80 28.54
CA THR A 468 -5.40 20.30 29.50
C THR A 468 -4.84 19.41 30.61
N GLN A 469 -3.64 18.85 30.45
CA GLN A 469 -3.12 17.82 31.34
C GLN A 469 -1.85 18.27 32.07
N ALA A 470 -1.83 18.10 33.40
CA ALA A 470 -0.63 18.29 34.20
C ALA A 470 0.37 17.13 33.95
N PRO A 471 1.70 17.40 33.96
CA PRO A 471 2.34 18.70 34.20
C PRO A 471 2.36 19.63 32.98
N TYR A 472 2.01 19.14 31.79
CA TYR A 472 2.23 19.84 30.52
C TYR A 472 1.52 21.19 30.41
N ASN A 473 0.33 21.35 31.01
CA ASN A 473 -0.43 22.59 30.95
C ASN A 473 -0.10 23.62 32.05
N THR A 474 0.88 23.33 32.92
CA THR A 474 1.12 24.15 34.12
C THR A 474 2.16 25.26 33.93
N THR A 475 3.04 25.15 32.93
CA THR A 475 4.10 26.13 32.65
C THR A 475 4.30 26.30 31.15
N ALA A 476 4.94 27.38 30.70
CA ALA A 476 5.33 27.58 29.29
C ALA A 476 6.66 26.88 28.92
N ASN A 477 7.26 26.12 29.84
CA ASN A 477 8.56 25.52 29.62
C ASN A 477 8.50 24.44 28.53
N LEU A 478 9.59 24.32 27.77
CA LEU A 478 9.79 23.21 26.86
C LEU A 478 9.80 21.89 27.66
N GLU A 479 8.95 20.96 27.25
CA GLU A 479 8.82 19.62 27.81
C GLU A 479 8.61 18.63 26.67
N PHE A 480 8.94 17.36 26.90
CA PHE A 480 8.52 16.30 25.99
C PHE A 480 7.05 15.95 26.29
N ILE A 481 6.15 16.38 25.41
CA ILE A 481 4.73 16.01 25.45
C ILE A 481 4.56 14.76 24.57
N PRO A 482 3.85 13.71 25.04
CA PRO A 482 3.55 12.56 24.20
C PRO A 482 2.92 12.96 22.86
N ASN A 483 3.27 12.21 21.81
CA ASN A 483 2.87 12.37 20.41
C ASN A 483 3.47 13.56 19.64
N MET A 484 4.49 14.23 20.21
CA MET A 484 5.26 15.24 19.46
C MET A 484 6.03 14.66 18.25
N ASP A 485 6.21 13.34 18.21
CA ASP A 485 6.82 12.58 17.12
C ASP A 485 5.82 12.16 16.02
N GLY A 486 4.56 12.57 16.13
CA GLY A 486 3.51 12.27 15.15
C GLY A 486 3.24 13.41 14.17
N PHE A 487 2.39 13.12 13.20
CA PHE A 487 2.01 14.06 12.14
C PHE A 487 1.51 15.42 12.66
N PRO A 488 1.92 16.55 12.04
CA PRO A 488 2.79 16.71 10.86
C PRO A 488 4.31 16.77 11.14
N ASN A 489 4.79 16.42 12.34
CA ASN A 489 6.23 16.39 12.61
C ASN A 489 6.83 15.03 12.23
N GLY A 490 6.91 14.78 10.92
CA GLY A 490 7.00 13.45 10.35
C GLY A 490 5.61 12.80 10.22
N ARG A 491 5.57 11.51 9.93
CA ARG A 491 4.34 10.70 9.89
C ARG A 491 4.67 9.28 10.32
N ARG A 492 4.04 8.83 11.39
CA ARG A 492 4.12 7.45 11.90
C ARG A 492 3.11 6.59 11.15
N LEU A 493 3.33 5.27 11.10
CA LEU A 493 2.34 4.34 10.52
C LEU A 493 0.99 4.41 11.26
N GLU A 494 1.04 4.70 12.56
CA GLU A 494 -0.15 4.80 13.41
C GLU A 494 -0.93 6.12 13.27
N ASP A 495 -0.42 7.11 12.53
CA ASP A 495 -1.06 8.42 12.44
C ASP A 495 -2.30 8.37 11.55
N ASP A 496 -3.46 8.72 12.12
CA ASP A 496 -4.74 8.86 11.40
C ASP A 496 -4.77 10.22 10.70
N VAL A 497 -4.00 10.34 9.61
CA VAL A 497 -3.80 11.61 8.89
C VAL A 497 -5.11 12.14 8.31
N THR A 498 -6.03 11.26 7.87
CA THR A 498 -7.36 11.68 7.42
C THR A 498 -8.11 12.42 8.51
N ARG A 499 -8.16 11.88 9.74
CA ARG A 499 -8.82 12.54 10.86
C ARG A 499 -8.06 13.79 11.32
N ILE A 500 -6.74 13.72 11.42
CA ILE A 500 -5.92 14.88 11.84
C ILE A 500 -6.16 16.06 10.91
N GLU A 501 -6.17 15.84 9.59
CA GLU A 501 -6.38 16.90 8.60
C GLU A 501 -7.81 17.44 8.62
N LEU A 502 -8.82 16.59 8.75
CA LEU A 502 -10.21 17.01 8.95
C LEU A 502 -10.34 17.91 10.19
N GLN A 503 -9.69 17.57 11.30
CA GLN A 503 -9.67 18.38 12.51
C GLN A 503 -8.87 19.68 12.33
N ALA A 504 -7.75 19.64 11.60
CA ALA A 504 -6.95 20.82 11.30
C ALA A 504 -7.73 21.82 10.42
N VAL A 505 -8.37 21.35 9.35
CA VAL A 505 -9.26 22.17 8.51
C VAL A 505 -10.45 22.67 9.33
N GLY A 506 -11.00 21.84 10.22
CA GLY A 506 -12.03 22.24 11.18
C GLY A 506 -11.57 23.26 12.24
N GLY A 507 -10.28 23.63 12.29
CA GLY A 507 -9.79 24.75 13.12
C GLY A 507 -9.01 24.36 14.37
N ALA A 508 -8.75 23.07 14.62
CA ALA A 508 -8.14 22.61 15.87
C ALA A 508 -6.72 23.19 16.08
N VAL A 509 -5.97 23.39 14.99
CA VAL A 509 -4.62 23.98 15.04
C VAL A 509 -4.66 25.46 15.44
N LEU A 510 -5.65 26.22 14.95
CA LEU A 510 -5.87 27.62 15.36
C LEU A 510 -6.19 27.71 16.86
N ALA A 511 -7.07 26.82 17.35
CA ALA A 511 -7.37 26.75 18.77
C ALA A 511 -6.13 26.39 19.60
N ALA A 512 -5.30 25.45 19.15
CA ALA A 512 -4.07 25.07 19.85
C ALA A 512 -3.14 26.27 20.14
N ILE A 513 -3.12 27.26 19.25
CA ILE A 513 -2.29 28.47 19.37
C ILE A 513 -3.00 29.66 20.02
N GLY A 514 -4.25 29.49 20.47
CA GLY A 514 -5.03 30.49 21.20
C GLY A 514 -6.04 31.27 20.37
N LEU A 515 -6.26 30.88 19.12
CA LEU A 515 -7.33 31.41 18.25
C LEU A 515 -8.56 30.51 18.41
N TRP A 516 -9.30 30.76 19.49
CA TRP A 516 -10.41 29.94 19.96
C TRP A 516 -11.65 30.02 19.04
N TYR A 517 -12.55 29.05 19.21
CA TYR A 517 -13.80 28.93 18.46
C TYR A 517 -14.81 30.02 18.81
N ASP A 518 -15.85 30.12 17.99
CA ASP A 518 -16.78 31.25 17.96
C ASP A 518 -17.66 31.33 19.22
N ASP A 519 -17.92 30.18 19.84
CA ASP A 519 -18.66 30.05 21.10
C ASP A 519 -17.83 30.41 22.35
N TYR A 520 -16.53 30.72 22.20
CA TYR A 520 -15.69 31.25 23.26
C TYR A 520 -15.72 32.77 23.32
N THR A 521 -15.94 33.35 24.51
CA THR A 521 -15.79 34.79 24.74
C THR A 521 -14.40 35.10 25.27
N ALA A 522 -13.68 36.04 24.63
CA ALA A 522 -12.32 36.38 25.04
C ALA A 522 -12.25 36.87 26.49
N GLY A 523 -11.46 36.18 27.32
CA GLY A 523 -11.31 36.47 28.74
C GLY A 523 -12.03 35.45 29.65
N ASP A 524 -12.84 34.57 29.08
CA ASP A 524 -13.45 33.47 29.83
C ASP A 524 -12.40 32.48 30.36
N PRO A 525 -12.69 31.81 31.51
CA PRO A 525 -11.69 31.00 32.20
C PRO A 525 -11.35 29.68 31.48
N ASN A 526 -12.23 29.18 30.61
CA ASN A 526 -12.03 27.92 29.91
C ASN A 526 -12.27 28.09 28.40
N PRO A 527 -11.23 27.98 27.57
CA PRO A 527 -11.37 28.02 26.12
C PRO A 527 -11.81 26.71 25.48
N VAL A 528 -11.93 25.62 26.25
CA VAL A 528 -12.44 24.33 25.77
C VAL A 528 -13.97 24.35 25.79
N THR A 529 -14.53 24.93 24.74
CA THR A 529 -15.97 25.08 24.50
C THR A 529 -16.54 23.90 23.72
N THR A 530 -17.86 23.90 23.47
CA THR A 530 -18.54 22.78 22.79
C THR A 530 -18.05 22.64 21.37
N ASP A 531 -17.86 23.74 20.64
CA ASP A 531 -17.38 23.69 19.25
C ASP A 531 -15.98 23.03 19.17
N LEU A 532 -15.07 23.40 20.08
CA LEU A 532 -13.75 22.75 20.14
C LEU A 532 -13.85 21.26 20.54
N LEU A 533 -14.71 20.93 21.51
CA LEU A 533 -14.95 19.56 21.93
C LEU A 533 -15.49 18.69 20.78
N ASP A 534 -16.41 19.22 19.98
CA ASP A 534 -17.00 18.54 18.82
C ASP A 534 -15.92 18.20 17.79
N VAL A 535 -15.04 19.16 17.46
CA VAL A 535 -13.91 18.93 16.56
C VAL A 535 -12.92 17.91 17.14
N LEU A 536 -12.51 18.04 18.40
CA LEU A 536 -11.54 17.14 19.01
C LEU A 536 -12.06 15.70 19.16
N THR A 537 -13.36 15.54 19.36
CA THR A 537 -14.00 14.22 19.56
C THR A 537 -14.54 13.59 18.28
N TYR A 538 -14.65 14.34 17.18
CA TYR A 538 -14.98 13.82 15.86
C TYR A 538 -14.10 12.62 15.48
N SER A 539 -14.68 11.59 14.86
CA SER A 539 -13.98 10.41 14.33
C SER A 539 -14.64 9.96 13.03
N THR A 540 -13.82 9.49 12.09
CA THR A 540 -14.25 8.88 10.82
C THR A 540 -14.85 7.48 11.00
N GLY A 541 -14.61 6.84 12.15
CA GLY A 541 -15.00 5.46 12.45
C GLY A 541 -13.95 4.41 12.11
N VAL A 542 -12.95 4.74 11.28
CA VAL A 542 -11.78 3.90 10.98
C VAL A 542 -10.55 4.60 11.55
N ASN A 543 -9.99 4.08 12.65
CA ASN A 543 -8.95 4.78 13.42
C ASN A 543 -7.66 3.97 13.61
N ALA A 544 -7.55 2.81 12.94
CA ALA A 544 -6.38 1.94 12.97
C ALA A 544 -6.41 1.01 11.77
N ASN A 545 -5.23 0.53 11.38
CA ASN A 545 -5.05 -0.49 10.37
C ASN A 545 -5.69 -1.83 10.75
N ASP A 546 -6.07 -2.63 9.76
CA ASP A 546 -6.66 -3.95 9.96
C ASP A 546 -5.66 -4.97 10.52
N VAL A 547 -4.38 -4.85 10.15
CA VAL A 547 -3.28 -5.65 10.68
C VAL A 547 -2.39 -4.82 11.61
N PRO A 548 -2.07 -5.30 12.83
CA PRO A 548 -1.13 -4.62 13.71
C PRO A 548 0.26 -4.47 13.08
N PHE A 549 0.85 -3.29 13.22
CA PHE A 549 2.23 -3.02 12.82
C PHE A 549 3.23 -3.83 13.65
N THR A 550 4.40 -4.07 13.07
CA THR A 550 5.50 -4.78 13.71
C THR A 550 6.41 -3.83 14.49
N THR A 551 7.09 -4.33 15.54
CA THR A 551 7.91 -3.50 16.44
C THR A 551 9.35 -3.30 15.97
N THR A 552 9.69 -3.84 14.80
CA THR A 552 11.05 -3.83 14.24
C THR A 552 10.96 -3.54 12.75
N PHE A 553 12.00 -2.93 12.18
CA PHE A 553 12.10 -2.70 10.74
C PHE A 553 11.72 -3.97 9.93
N PRO A 554 10.86 -3.87 8.90
CA PRO A 554 10.35 -2.64 8.26
C PRO A 554 9.10 -2.00 8.89
N TYR A 555 8.66 -2.45 10.08
CA TYR A 555 7.50 -1.96 10.86
C TYR A 555 6.11 -2.19 10.23
N VAL A 556 6.01 -2.27 8.91
CA VAL A 556 4.81 -2.71 8.20
C VAL A 556 4.54 -4.21 8.42
N ALA A 557 3.28 -4.61 8.29
CA ALA A 557 2.88 -6.00 8.42
C ALA A 557 3.15 -6.80 7.14
N ALA A 558 3.25 -8.12 7.28
CA ALA A 558 3.40 -9.01 6.15
C ALA A 558 2.14 -8.95 5.26
N PRO A 559 2.29 -9.05 3.93
CA PRO A 559 1.16 -8.99 3.00
C PRO A 559 0.19 -10.14 3.26
N HIS A 560 -1.10 -9.84 3.12
CA HIS A 560 -2.18 -10.81 3.09
C HIS A 560 -1.92 -11.87 2.02
N ARG A 561 -2.33 -13.10 2.32
CA ARG A 561 -2.12 -14.25 1.44
C ARG A 561 -3.31 -14.47 0.52
N GLY A 562 -3.07 -14.94 -0.70
CA GLY A 562 -4.13 -15.25 -1.66
C GLY A 562 -5.16 -16.31 -1.19
N THR A 563 -4.82 -17.09 -0.16
CA THR A 563 -5.73 -18.07 0.46
C THR A 563 -6.46 -17.55 1.70
N ASP A 564 -6.20 -16.32 2.13
CA ASP A 564 -6.83 -15.74 3.32
C ASP A 564 -8.26 -15.33 3.02
N ASN A 565 -9.17 -15.62 3.96
CA ASN A 565 -10.61 -15.39 3.80
C ASN A 565 -11.03 -14.00 4.31
N CYS A 566 -10.35 -12.95 3.84
CA CYS A 566 -10.47 -11.65 4.50
C CYS A 566 -11.23 -10.58 3.67
N LEU A 567 -11.36 -10.75 2.35
CA LEU A 567 -12.24 -9.93 1.47
C LEU A 567 -13.71 -10.42 1.42
N GLY A 568 -14.24 -10.96 2.53
CA GLY A 568 -15.69 -11.16 2.71
C GLY A 568 -16.38 -12.24 1.86
N LYS A 569 -15.66 -13.09 1.12
CA LYS A 569 -16.25 -14.27 0.45
C LYS A 569 -15.93 -15.53 1.24
N PRO A 570 -16.85 -16.06 2.08
CA PRO A 570 -16.59 -17.28 2.85
C PRO A 570 -16.14 -18.42 1.93
N TYR A 571 -14.85 -18.71 1.95
CA TYR A 571 -14.26 -19.85 1.26
C TYR A 571 -14.08 -20.98 2.27
N ASN A 572 -15.01 -21.94 2.29
CA ASN A 572 -14.82 -23.23 2.96
C ASN A 572 -13.88 -24.09 2.11
N TYR A 573 -12.59 -23.73 2.08
CA TYR A 573 -11.57 -24.47 1.35
C TYR A 573 -10.67 -25.25 2.31
N THR A 574 -10.84 -26.57 2.32
CA THR A 574 -9.85 -27.48 2.90
C THR A 574 -8.90 -27.87 1.76
N GLN A 575 -7.63 -27.47 1.87
CA GLN A 575 -6.62 -27.87 0.89
C GLN A 575 -6.54 -29.41 0.81
N PRO A 576 -6.81 -30.02 -0.36
CA PRO A 576 -6.64 -31.45 -0.53
C PRO A 576 -5.17 -31.85 -0.31
N ALA A 577 -4.95 -33.08 0.16
CA ALA A 577 -3.59 -33.62 0.30
C ALA A 577 -2.84 -33.50 -1.03
N ILE A 578 -1.60 -32.99 -0.97
CA ILE A 578 -0.71 -32.99 -2.11
C ILE A 578 -0.40 -34.45 -2.42
N LEU A 579 -0.90 -34.93 -3.56
CA LEU A 579 -0.59 -36.28 -4.01
C LEU A 579 0.93 -36.39 -4.15
N PRO A 580 1.56 -37.47 -3.61
CA PRO A 580 2.99 -37.68 -3.80
C PRO A 580 3.31 -37.63 -5.30
N GLY A 581 4.48 -37.10 -5.65
CA GLY A 581 4.93 -37.03 -7.03
C GLY A 581 4.75 -38.38 -7.71
N SER A 582 3.81 -38.45 -8.66
CA SER A 582 3.56 -39.68 -9.38
C SER A 582 4.77 -39.97 -10.26
N THR A 583 5.46 -41.08 -10.03
CA THR A 583 6.45 -41.63 -10.98
C THR A 583 5.78 -42.21 -12.23
N THR A 584 4.47 -41.99 -12.39
CA THR A 584 3.65 -42.53 -13.47
C THR A 584 2.87 -41.40 -14.13
N ALA A 585 3.31 -40.97 -15.31
CA ALA A 585 2.50 -40.14 -16.19
C ALA A 585 1.31 -40.98 -16.67
N GLY A 586 0.12 -40.74 -16.13
CA GLY A 586 -1.09 -41.46 -16.47
C GLY A 586 -2.29 -40.53 -16.51
N ILE A 587 -2.96 -40.47 -17.66
CA ILE A 587 -4.25 -39.81 -17.83
C ILE A 587 -5.25 -40.56 -16.93
N ALA A 588 -5.71 -39.90 -15.87
CA ALA A 588 -6.73 -40.46 -14.98
C ALA A 588 -8.10 -40.38 -15.67
N GLU A 589 -8.45 -41.40 -16.45
CA GLU A 589 -9.87 -41.74 -16.62
C GLU A 589 -10.29 -42.53 -15.38
N ASN A 590 -11.34 -42.04 -14.69
CA ASN A 590 -11.99 -42.64 -13.51
C ASN A 590 -11.75 -44.16 -13.37
N THR A 591 -10.79 -44.53 -12.54
CA THR A 591 -10.34 -45.91 -12.37
C THR A 591 -11.33 -46.68 -11.51
N VAL A 592 -12.07 -47.60 -12.13
CA VAL A 592 -12.57 -48.78 -11.42
C VAL A 592 -11.34 -49.61 -11.02
N ASN A 593 -11.30 -50.07 -9.77
CA ASN A 593 -10.16 -50.79 -9.19
C ASN A 593 -9.63 -51.93 -10.10
N ALA A 594 -8.47 -51.69 -10.75
CA ALA A 594 -7.86 -52.58 -11.73
C ALA A 594 -7.37 -53.91 -11.15
N GLU A 595 -7.37 -54.07 -9.82
CA GLU A 595 -7.05 -55.34 -9.15
C GLU A 595 -8.16 -56.39 -9.30
N LYS A 596 -9.40 -56.00 -9.64
CA LYS A 596 -10.51 -56.95 -9.80
C LYS A 596 -10.52 -57.73 -11.13
N TYR A 597 -9.83 -57.23 -12.15
CA TYR A 597 -9.70 -57.91 -13.45
C TYR A 597 -8.29 -58.50 -13.57
N ALA A 598 -8.10 -59.70 -13.01
CA ALA A 598 -6.90 -60.48 -13.22
C ALA A 598 -6.85 -60.94 -14.68
N ILE A 599 -5.86 -60.46 -15.43
CA ILE A 599 -5.62 -60.85 -16.83
C ILE A 599 -4.31 -61.59 -16.89
N LYS A 600 -4.33 -62.79 -17.47
CA LYS A 600 -3.14 -63.65 -17.62
C LYS A 600 -2.94 -63.96 -19.09
N ALA A 601 -1.71 -63.85 -19.56
CA ALA A 601 -1.30 -64.32 -20.88
C ALA A 601 -0.47 -65.60 -20.73
N TYR A 602 -0.87 -66.70 -21.36
CA TYR A 602 -0.14 -67.96 -21.29
C TYR A 602 -0.24 -68.79 -22.59
N PRO A 603 0.81 -69.56 -22.95
CA PRO A 603 2.17 -69.48 -22.38
C PRO A 603 2.79 -68.08 -22.67
N ASN A 604 3.72 -67.65 -21.81
CA ASN A 604 4.46 -66.40 -22.01
C ASN A 604 5.86 -66.58 -21.40
N PRO A 605 6.93 -66.77 -22.21
CA PRO A 605 6.97 -66.61 -23.67
C PRO A 605 6.11 -67.61 -24.46
N PHE A 606 5.66 -67.21 -25.66
CA PHE A 606 4.85 -68.03 -26.58
C PHE A 606 5.54 -68.23 -27.92
N ALA A 607 5.21 -69.34 -28.61
CA ALA A 607 5.74 -69.64 -29.95
C ALA A 607 4.71 -69.34 -31.07
N SER A 608 3.64 -70.14 -31.16
CA SER A 608 2.65 -70.07 -32.25
C SER A 608 1.30 -69.47 -31.85
N SER A 609 1.00 -69.40 -30.55
CA SER A 609 -0.19 -68.74 -30.03
C SER A 609 -0.04 -68.33 -28.57
N VAL A 610 -0.84 -67.34 -28.15
CA VAL A 610 -0.96 -66.91 -26.76
C VAL A 610 -2.43 -66.84 -26.37
N ASN A 611 -2.77 -67.32 -25.18
CA ASN A 611 -4.11 -67.22 -24.61
C ASN A 611 -4.18 -66.05 -23.64
N PHE A 612 -5.27 -65.27 -23.70
CA PHE A 612 -5.59 -64.21 -22.76
C PHE A 612 -6.78 -64.64 -21.91
N GLU A 613 -6.50 -64.97 -20.65
CA GLU A 613 -7.51 -65.32 -19.66
C GLU A 613 -7.86 -64.11 -18.82
N TYR A 614 -9.16 -63.84 -18.66
CA TYR A 614 -9.69 -62.76 -17.83
C TYR A 614 -11.01 -63.17 -17.16
N ASN A 615 -11.33 -62.57 -16.02
CA ASN A 615 -12.59 -62.83 -15.30
C ASN A 615 -13.40 -61.55 -15.17
N LEU A 616 -14.67 -61.59 -15.57
CA LEU A 616 -15.61 -60.48 -15.52
C LEU A 616 -16.58 -60.66 -14.34
N ASP A 617 -16.77 -59.62 -13.53
CA ASP A 617 -17.68 -59.62 -12.38
C ASP A 617 -19.11 -59.14 -12.70
N ALA A 618 -19.35 -58.77 -13.96
CA ALA A 618 -20.63 -58.41 -14.58
C ALA A 618 -20.48 -58.48 -16.11
N ASP A 619 -21.59 -58.50 -16.83
CA ASP A 619 -21.57 -58.42 -18.30
C ASP A 619 -20.89 -57.13 -18.76
N ALA A 620 -19.94 -57.25 -19.70
CA ALA A 620 -19.12 -56.13 -20.15
C ALA A 620 -18.67 -56.29 -21.60
N GLN A 621 -18.44 -55.17 -22.27
CA GLN A 621 -17.79 -55.14 -23.57
C GLN A 621 -16.27 -55.23 -23.41
N VAL A 622 -15.62 -56.17 -24.07
CA VAL A 622 -14.17 -56.42 -23.98
C VAL A 622 -13.50 -56.26 -25.33
N GLU A 623 -12.37 -55.55 -25.35
CA GLU A 623 -11.48 -55.42 -26.49
C GLU A 623 -10.07 -55.82 -26.07
N ILE A 624 -9.40 -56.65 -26.87
CA ILE A 624 -8.00 -57.03 -26.66
C ILE A 624 -7.26 -56.77 -27.97
N ARG A 625 -6.28 -55.86 -27.95
CA ARG A 625 -5.45 -55.50 -29.10
C ARG A 625 -3.97 -55.63 -28.75
N LEU A 626 -3.15 -56.06 -29.70
CA LEU A 626 -1.72 -56.28 -29.52
C LEU A 626 -0.91 -55.17 -30.20
N PHE A 627 0.11 -54.66 -29.52
CA PHE A 627 0.95 -53.54 -29.97
C PHE A 627 2.45 -53.84 -29.83
N THR A 628 3.26 -53.24 -30.69
CA THR A 628 4.73 -53.17 -30.51
C THR A 628 5.11 -52.19 -29.40
N LEU A 629 6.39 -52.17 -29.01
CA LEU A 629 6.94 -51.17 -28.07
C LEU A 629 6.78 -49.72 -28.57
N SER A 630 6.79 -49.50 -29.89
CA SER A 630 6.56 -48.18 -30.52
C SER A 630 5.08 -47.78 -30.62
N GLY A 631 4.16 -48.62 -30.13
CA GLY A 631 2.71 -48.36 -30.15
C GLY A 631 2.01 -48.72 -31.46
N GLN A 632 2.68 -49.39 -32.40
CA GLN A 632 2.04 -49.88 -33.63
C GLN A 632 1.16 -51.09 -33.32
N GLN A 633 -0.12 -51.04 -33.73
CA GLN A 633 -1.02 -52.19 -33.59
C GLN A 633 -0.64 -53.32 -34.55
N VAL A 634 -0.45 -54.52 -34.04
CA VAL A 634 -0.04 -55.72 -34.81
C VAL A 634 -1.04 -56.86 -34.75
N GLY A 635 -2.09 -56.75 -33.94
CA GLY A 635 -3.14 -57.76 -33.86
C GLY A 635 -4.38 -57.30 -33.12
N VAL A 636 -5.51 -57.90 -33.45
CA VAL A 636 -6.76 -57.79 -32.69
C VAL A 636 -7.14 -59.19 -32.23
N VAL A 637 -7.14 -59.39 -30.93
CA VAL A 637 -7.45 -60.68 -30.29
C VAL A 637 -8.96 -60.78 -30.05
N LEU A 638 -9.57 -59.70 -29.57
CA LEU A 638 -11.01 -59.58 -29.36
C LEU A 638 -11.44 -58.16 -29.71
N SER A 639 -12.51 -58.00 -30.49
CA SER A 639 -12.92 -56.69 -31.05
C SER A 639 -14.24 -56.21 -30.44
N ASN A 640 -14.15 -55.45 -29.34
CA ASN A 640 -15.30 -54.79 -28.68
C ASN A 640 -16.53 -55.71 -28.51
N THR A 641 -16.30 -56.93 -28.03
CA THR A 641 -17.32 -57.98 -27.94
C THR A 641 -17.97 -57.97 -26.56
N ASN A 642 -19.30 -58.05 -26.51
CA ASN A 642 -20.01 -58.21 -25.24
C ASN A 642 -19.79 -59.63 -24.70
N GLN A 643 -19.25 -59.72 -23.49
CA GLN A 643 -18.96 -60.96 -22.78
C GLN A 643 -19.80 -61.00 -21.51
N ALA A 644 -20.39 -62.15 -21.21
CA ALA A 644 -21.16 -62.35 -19.97
C ALA A 644 -20.23 -62.34 -18.74
N SER A 645 -20.77 -62.12 -17.55
CA SER A 645 -19.99 -62.31 -16.31
C SER A 645 -19.40 -63.73 -16.22
N GLY A 646 -18.19 -63.86 -15.67
CA GLY A 646 -17.47 -65.13 -15.56
C GLY A 646 -16.09 -65.11 -16.21
N LYS A 647 -15.47 -66.31 -16.24
CA LYS A 647 -14.11 -66.51 -16.74
C LYS A 647 -14.12 -66.76 -18.26
N HIS A 648 -13.27 -66.03 -18.97
CA HIS A 648 -13.11 -66.09 -20.43
C HIS A 648 -11.67 -66.36 -20.81
N THR A 649 -11.46 -66.91 -22.00
CA THR A 649 -10.14 -67.15 -22.57
C THR A 649 -10.17 -66.92 -24.07
N GLU A 650 -9.32 -66.02 -24.56
CA GLU A 650 -9.21 -65.69 -25.98
C GLU A 650 -7.84 -66.12 -26.51
N THR A 651 -7.82 -66.95 -27.54
CA THR A 651 -6.57 -67.43 -28.15
C THR A 651 -6.22 -66.58 -29.37
N PHE A 652 -5.00 -66.05 -29.41
CA PHE A 652 -4.46 -65.34 -30.58
C PHE A 652 -3.40 -66.17 -31.29
N ASN A 653 -3.57 -66.38 -32.60
CA ASN A 653 -2.55 -67.01 -33.44
C ASN A 653 -1.48 -65.99 -33.82
N THR A 654 -0.22 -66.33 -33.57
CA THR A 654 0.90 -65.39 -33.66
C THR A 654 1.84 -65.68 -34.82
N SER A 655 1.45 -66.53 -35.78
CA SER A 655 2.31 -66.94 -36.91
C SER A 655 2.88 -65.77 -37.71
N ASN A 656 2.16 -64.66 -37.81
CA ASN A 656 2.56 -63.47 -38.57
C ASN A 656 3.39 -62.45 -37.76
N LEU A 657 3.65 -62.71 -36.48
CA LEU A 657 4.47 -61.83 -35.64
C LEU A 657 5.95 -62.24 -35.71
N VAL A 658 6.85 -61.28 -35.58
CA VAL A 658 8.29 -61.56 -35.42
C VAL A 658 8.62 -61.84 -33.95
N ASN A 659 9.76 -62.48 -33.68
CA ASN A 659 10.21 -62.67 -32.30
C ASN A 659 10.47 -61.31 -31.64
N GLY A 660 10.02 -61.13 -30.40
CA GLY A 660 10.10 -59.83 -29.73
C GLY A 660 9.08 -59.62 -28.61
N VAL A 661 9.09 -58.41 -28.06
CA VAL A 661 8.20 -57.98 -26.99
C VAL A 661 7.00 -57.24 -27.56
N TYR A 662 5.81 -57.64 -27.12
CA TYR A 662 4.54 -57.01 -27.45
C TYR A 662 3.75 -56.65 -26.18
N TYR A 663 2.82 -55.73 -26.31
CA TYR A 663 1.88 -55.36 -25.25
C TYR A 663 0.44 -55.58 -25.73
N ALA A 664 -0.31 -56.39 -25.00
CA ALA A 664 -1.74 -56.52 -25.18
C ALA A 664 -2.45 -55.45 -24.36
N ARG A 665 -3.18 -54.55 -25.00
CA ARG A 665 -4.13 -53.64 -24.36
C ARG A 665 -5.47 -54.34 -24.25
N VAL A 666 -5.92 -54.57 -23.03
CA VAL A 666 -7.25 -55.10 -22.73
C VAL A 666 -8.11 -53.97 -22.19
N SER A 667 -9.18 -53.64 -22.90
CA SER A 667 -10.16 -52.63 -22.51
C SER A 667 -11.47 -53.32 -22.16
N ILE A 668 -12.02 -53.02 -20.99
CA ILE A 668 -13.29 -53.55 -20.49
C ILE A 668 -14.22 -52.35 -20.23
N LYS A 669 -15.44 -52.39 -20.77
CA LYS A 669 -16.48 -51.37 -20.58
C LYS A 669 -17.77 -52.05 -20.14
N GLY A 670 -18.09 -51.95 -18.87
CA GLY A 670 -19.30 -52.54 -18.27
C GLY A 670 -20.14 -51.51 -17.53
N SER A 671 -21.24 -51.97 -16.93
CA SER A 671 -22.14 -51.16 -16.10
C SER A 671 -21.45 -50.56 -14.87
N LYS A 672 -20.33 -51.15 -14.43
CA LYS A 672 -19.52 -50.69 -13.29
C LYS A 672 -18.41 -49.71 -13.69
N GLY A 673 -18.27 -49.36 -14.96
CA GLY A 673 -17.29 -48.39 -15.48
C GLY A 673 -16.39 -48.96 -16.59
N LYS A 674 -15.30 -48.24 -16.87
CA LYS A 674 -14.29 -48.62 -17.86
C LYS A 674 -12.98 -48.96 -17.17
N ALA A 675 -12.27 -49.97 -17.67
CA ALA A 675 -10.93 -50.35 -17.23
C ALA A 675 -10.06 -50.68 -18.44
N THR A 676 -8.80 -50.25 -18.43
CA THR A 676 -7.81 -50.62 -19.46
C THR A 676 -6.54 -51.14 -18.79
N LYS A 677 -6.02 -52.28 -19.25
CA LYS A 677 -4.80 -52.92 -18.72
C LYS A 677 -3.85 -53.31 -19.84
N LEU A 678 -2.56 -53.16 -19.60
CA LEU A 678 -1.50 -53.62 -20.51
C LEU A 678 -0.88 -54.92 -19.98
N VAL A 679 -0.76 -55.94 -20.83
CA VAL A 679 -0.11 -57.21 -20.53
C VAL A 679 1.08 -57.39 -21.46
N LYS A 680 2.29 -57.45 -20.90
CA LYS A 680 3.51 -57.75 -21.67
C LYS A 680 3.50 -59.22 -22.08
N VAL A 681 3.67 -59.49 -23.37
CA VAL A 681 3.81 -60.85 -23.92
C VAL A 681 5.05 -60.93 -24.80
N VAL A 682 5.77 -62.05 -24.72
CA VAL A 682 7.05 -62.25 -25.41
C VAL A 682 6.92 -63.40 -26.41
N LYS A 683 7.18 -63.12 -27.68
CA LYS A 683 7.28 -64.17 -28.70
C LYS A 683 8.71 -64.69 -28.75
N SER A 684 8.89 -65.99 -28.48
CA SER A 684 10.17 -66.71 -28.50
C SER A 684 10.36 -67.50 -29.79
#